data_AF-A0AAV9WYU7-F1
#
_entry.id   AF-A0AAV9WYU7-F1
#
_cell.length_a   1.000
_cell.length_b   1.000
_cell.length_c   1.000
_cell.angle_alpha   90.00
_cell.angle_beta   90.00
_cell.angle_gamma   90.00
#
_symmetry.space_group_name_H-M   'P 1'
#
loop_
_entity.id
_entity.type
_entity.pdbx_description
1 polymer ?
#
loop_
_entity_poly.entity_id
_entity_poly.type
_entity_poly.pdbx_seq_one_letter_code
_entity_poly.pdbx_strand_id
1 'polypeptide(L)'
;MSAPDSAKISFISETSQQQVTLYELGSWVDLESRVEAIQLLTPPFAASSTPSGFGNEMAVQFDQAPSEIAILTNTGVHIVKRRRYVEILANSIKYGSSNASSMGVEGEIRKFFDNYGRSEGCATSLAVACGTLSADTFDSRAIGKVTDTEVAESARKYFIEFGGKARVENEYDSTSVPSLDSVRVSGRHDGIAIYTTRIIRSIWKLRIVNSAATPAGGETYSAGVAVHKLQVIQEQLQRLSEFLSENRSYIEGLSGAESLMRVGSRVEEVAQQAEHRALHSLVQLISAMIEAISFVLTLLDDKLDEVIGLLPDVIKPQVKELTFEKLFTTDTGRGLAKELIAAMVNRNIQAGASVDIVADTLRKRCGSFCSADDVVLYKAIEQLRKARDMIDPDSKIRLLQESERLFSQVASTLSLETLKDAMSEFLTLQYPSGAIRLALSVAKESDRGNLALSYLLDGSPVDDPRREQYLARASIYETIFPVLQAVDDETSRSPTTIDGLPTDAQLRHQLAYQVVWESDDEVFQSCLFDWFFDRGLSEKLLSFEGPTIIPYLQRRAANSIQHADLLWQYYSRREVYFDAAATLRELAMSPFEIPLDKRIEYLSRARGLSNCRCPVGSRQAMNDLLQRIQEEMDVAMIQADILRRVRDDKRISTNKLAELEAVLDGELLPMTDLFNRFADPYGYWDICLQIFQGADYHGTHEIKRVWQALLQKLHDEADADPSKYPHEVVSDEFRNLGQRFSLSEYIFPPEDLVPMLEVYAVENVPDTMHTSWVPQTFLDAGVSAELLLRIIDGMFYRDEVPFNGSNRKKLVRDAVYVAEKWFRSALKKRTKTNLFGGGDQIEGGFKRQYVVTTLERYKSILTGPSDEAIREKLERLLIEIKRI
;
A
#
# COMPACT_ATOMS: atom_id res chain seq x y z
N MET A 1 -0.95 -19.24 -79.12
CA MET A 1 -0.44 -18.65 -77.86
C MET A 1 -0.62 -19.69 -76.77
N SER A 2 0.34 -19.81 -75.85
CA SER A 2 0.24 -20.74 -74.73
C SER A 2 0.75 -20.07 -73.45
N ALA A 3 0.14 -20.43 -72.33
CA ALA A 3 0.48 -19.88 -71.02
C ALA A 3 0.26 -20.95 -69.93
N PRO A 4 1.09 -20.99 -68.87
CA PRO A 4 0.91 -21.93 -67.78
C PRO A 4 -0.41 -21.70 -67.05
N ASP A 5 -1.06 -22.78 -66.62
CA ASP A 5 -2.24 -22.70 -65.76
C ASP A 5 -1.83 -22.79 -64.30
N SER A 6 -1.34 -21.67 -63.76
CA SER A 6 -0.75 -21.58 -62.43
C SER A 6 -1.69 -22.07 -61.31
N ALA A 7 -2.99 -21.79 -61.40
CA ALA A 7 -3.96 -22.23 -60.40
C ALA A 7 -4.15 -23.76 -60.41
N LYS A 8 -4.23 -24.37 -61.60
CA LYS A 8 -4.38 -25.83 -61.73
C LYS A 8 -3.12 -26.58 -61.30
N ILE A 9 -1.95 -26.04 -61.65
CA ILE A 9 -0.65 -26.56 -61.17
C ILE A 9 -0.59 -26.53 -59.64
N SER A 10 -1.00 -25.41 -59.02
CA SER A 10 -1.04 -25.28 -57.56
C SER A 10 -1.96 -26.31 -56.90
N PHE A 11 -3.20 -26.42 -57.40
CA PHE A 11 -4.21 -27.31 -56.83
C PHE A 11 -3.80 -28.80 -56.90
N ILE A 12 -3.23 -29.23 -58.02
CA ILE A 12 -2.80 -30.61 -58.19
C ILE A 12 -1.54 -30.89 -57.37
N SER A 13 -0.64 -29.91 -57.25
CA SER A 13 0.53 -30.04 -56.37
C SER A 13 0.16 -30.16 -54.89
N GLU A 14 -0.93 -29.52 -54.44
CA GLU A 14 -1.43 -29.65 -53.07
C GLU A 14 -2.13 -31.00 -52.82
N THR A 15 -2.79 -31.52 -53.85
CA THR A 15 -3.57 -32.78 -53.76
C THR A 15 -2.69 -34.03 -53.95
N SER A 16 -1.57 -33.92 -54.68
CA SER A 16 -0.69 -35.05 -55.01
C SER A 16 0.71 -34.88 -54.41
N GLN A 17 1.00 -35.61 -53.33
CA GLN A 17 2.27 -35.53 -52.59
C GLN A 17 3.49 -36.14 -53.32
N GLN A 18 3.32 -36.69 -54.53
CA GLN A 18 4.34 -37.57 -55.13
C GLN A 18 4.93 -37.12 -56.48
N GLN A 19 4.38 -36.11 -57.19
CA GLN A 19 4.99 -35.57 -58.44
C GLN A 19 4.41 -34.20 -58.86
N VAL A 20 5.27 -33.24 -59.22
CA VAL A 20 4.86 -31.94 -59.78
C VAL A 20 4.39 -32.12 -61.23
N THR A 21 3.10 -31.92 -61.48
CA THR A 21 2.52 -31.96 -62.83
C THR A 21 2.31 -30.53 -63.34
N LEU A 22 2.84 -30.23 -64.53
CA LEU A 22 2.76 -28.90 -65.14
C LEU A 22 1.63 -28.89 -66.19
N TYR A 23 0.81 -27.85 -66.15
CA TYR A 23 -0.30 -27.63 -67.07
C TYR A 23 -0.10 -26.33 -67.85
N GLU A 24 -0.33 -26.38 -69.16
CA GLU A 24 -0.30 -25.22 -70.04
C GLU A 24 -1.58 -25.17 -70.86
N LEU A 25 -2.16 -23.98 -70.99
CA LEU A 25 -3.35 -23.74 -71.80
C LEU A 25 -2.93 -23.10 -73.13
N GLY A 26 -3.10 -23.84 -74.22
CA GLY A 26 -2.83 -23.39 -75.57
C GLY A 26 -4.12 -22.97 -76.29
N SER A 27 -4.10 -21.81 -76.95
CA SER A 27 -5.16 -21.38 -77.87
C SER A 27 -4.57 -20.94 -79.21
N TRP A 28 -5.28 -21.29 -80.28
CA TRP A 28 -4.98 -20.83 -81.63
C TRP A 28 -5.82 -19.58 -81.90
N VAL A 29 -5.15 -18.50 -82.28
CA VAL A 29 -5.80 -17.26 -82.72
C VAL A 29 -5.35 -17.04 -84.15
N ASP A 30 -6.31 -17.08 -85.07
CA ASP A 30 -6.05 -16.73 -86.46
C ASP A 30 -6.07 -15.20 -86.58
N LEU A 31 -4.96 -14.64 -87.05
CA LEU A 31 -4.80 -13.19 -87.21
C LEU A 31 -5.07 -12.74 -88.64
N GLU A 32 -5.39 -13.67 -89.56
CA GLU A 32 -5.67 -13.44 -90.99
C GLU A 32 -4.61 -12.54 -91.69
N SER A 33 -3.40 -12.45 -91.14
CA SER A 33 -2.34 -11.52 -91.53
C SER A 33 -0.96 -12.03 -91.14
N ARG A 34 0.10 -11.44 -91.73
CA ARG A 34 1.49 -11.82 -91.43
C ARG A 34 1.98 -11.08 -90.19
N VAL A 35 2.47 -11.82 -89.20
CA VAL A 35 3.11 -11.27 -87.99
C VAL A 35 4.51 -10.74 -88.34
N GLU A 36 4.75 -9.47 -88.02
CA GLU A 36 6.04 -8.77 -88.21
C GLU A 36 6.84 -8.70 -86.90
N ALA A 37 6.18 -8.43 -85.77
CA ALA A 37 6.83 -8.37 -84.45
C ALA A 37 5.86 -8.69 -83.31
N ILE A 38 6.40 -9.18 -82.19
CA ILE A 38 5.66 -9.43 -80.95
C ILE A 38 6.44 -8.77 -79.80
N GLN A 39 5.77 -7.92 -79.02
CA GLN A 39 6.39 -7.20 -77.90
C GLN A 39 5.47 -7.15 -76.68
N LEU A 40 6.06 -7.25 -75.50
CA LEU A 40 5.35 -7.07 -74.23
C LEU A 40 5.15 -5.57 -73.96
N LEU A 41 3.92 -5.15 -73.68
CA LEU A 41 3.57 -3.77 -73.33
C LEU A 41 3.73 -3.49 -71.82
N THR A 42 3.55 -4.53 -71.00
CA THR A 42 3.73 -4.46 -69.55
C THR A 42 5.15 -4.90 -69.14
N PRO A 43 5.60 -4.60 -67.91
CA PRO A 43 6.82 -5.19 -67.38
C PRO A 43 6.77 -6.72 -67.40
N PRO A 44 7.93 -7.41 -67.48
CA PRO A 44 7.99 -8.86 -67.36
C PRO A 44 7.29 -9.34 -66.09
N PHE A 45 6.43 -10.34 -66.23
CA PHE A 45 5.65 -10.86 -65.11
C PHE A 45 6.57 -11.47 -64.04
N ALA A 46 6.38 -11.07 -62.78
CA ALA A 46 7.01 -11.67 -61.62
C ALA A 46 6.13 -11.48 -60.38
N ALA A 47 5.60 -12.58 -59.84
CA ALA A 47 4.86 -12.54 -58.57
C ALA A 47 5.77 -12.55 -57.34
N SER A 48 7.05 -12.93 -57.52
CA SER A 48 8.10 -13.02 -56.51
C SER A 48 9.44 -12.76 -57.18
N SER A 49 10.39 -12.14 -56.47
CA SER A 49 11.79 -12.01 -56.93
C SER A 49 12.61 -13.29 -56.73
N THR A 50 12.05 -14.28 -56.06
CA THR A 50 12.67 -15.59 -55.84
C THR A 50 12.03 -16.65 -56.73
N PRO A 51 12.72 -17.77 -57.04
CA PRO A 51 12.15 -18.86 -57.83
C PRO A 51 10.86 -19.43 -57.20
N SER A 52 10.78 -19.43 -55.87
CA SER A 52 9.57 -19.77 -55.12
C SER A 52 8.47 -18.73 -55.36
N GLY A 53 7.33 -19.20 -55.89
CA GLY A 53 6.17 -18.37 -56.14
C GLY A 53 6.29 -17.41 -57.33
N PHE A 54 7.35 -17.49 -58.13
CA PHE A 54 7.55 -16.64 -59.31
C PHE A 54 6.35 -16.65 -60.27
N GLY A 55 5.85 -17.85 -60.60
CA GLY A 55 4.74 -18.09 -61.54
C GLY A 55 3.33 -17.96 -60.93
N ASN A 56 3.19 -17.45 -59.71
CA ASN A 56 1.89 -17.40 -59.02
C ASN A 56 1.04 -16.19 -59.45
N GLU A 57 0.43 -16.29 -60.64
CA GLU A 57 -0.46 -15.26 -61.21
C GLU A 57 -1.65 -14.93 -60.29
N MET A 58 -2.18 -15.94 -59.57
CA MET A 58 -3.32 -15.77 -58.66
C MET A 58 -3.03 -14.77 -57.54
N ALA A 59 -1.80 -14.77 -57.05
CA ALA A 59 -1.45 -14.01 -55.88
C ALA A 59 -1.30 -12.50 -56.14
N VAL A 60 -1.04 -12.09 -57.38
CA VAL A 60 -0.85 -10.68 -57.78
C VAL A 60 -2.02 -10.11 -58.58
N GLN A 61 -3.08 -10.89 -58.76
CA GLN A 61 -4.22 -10.54 -59.61
C GLN A 61 -4.90 -9.20 -59.29
N PHE A 62 -4.85 -8.77 -58.03
CA PHE A 62 -5.48 -7.52 -57.56
C PHE A 62 -4.50 -6.36 -57.35
N ASP A 63 -3.19 -6.62 -57.43
CA ASP A 63 -2.13 -5.64 -57.15
C ASP A 63 -1.38 -5.23 -58.43
N GLN A 64 -1.19 -6.14 -59.38
CA GLN A 64 -0.45 -5.90 -60.63
C GLN A 64 -1.37 -5.85 -61.86
N ALA A 65 -1.01 -5.02 -62.84
CA ALA A 65 -1.67 -4.99 -64.14
C ALA A 65 -1.50 -6.35 -64.86
N PRO A 66 -2.51 -6.78 -65.65
CA PRO A 66 -2.43 -8.03 -66.40
C PRO A 66 -1.38 -7.90 -67.51
N SER A 67 -0.75 -9.01 -67.90
CA SER A 67 0.24 -8.99 -68.98
C SER A 67 -0.42 -8.70 -70.33
N GLU A 68 0.11 -7.70 -71.04
CA GLU A 68 -0.38 -7.30 -72.36
C GLU A 68 0.72 -7.45 -73.41
N ILE A 69 0.37 -8.06 -74.54
CA ILE A 69 1.28 -8.38 -75.63
C ILE A 69 0.74 -7.69 -76.89
N ALA A 70 1.55 -6.83 -77.50
CA ALA A 70 1.29 -6.26 -78.81
C ALA A 70 1.86 -7.18 -79.90
N ILE A 71 1.01 -7.56 -80.84
CA ILE A 71 1.36 -8.31 -82.04
C ILE A 71 1.21 -7.36 -83.22
N LEU A 72 2.33 -6.94 -83.79
CA LEU A 72 2.36 -6.16 -85.02
C LEU A 72 2.21 -7.09 -86.22
N THR A 73 1.21 -6.82 -87.04
CA THR A 73 0.99 -7.49 -88.32
C THR A 73 1.16 -6.50 -89.47
N ASN A 74 1.18 -7.00 -90.70
CA ASN A 74 1.22 -6.14 -91.89
C ASN A 74 -0.04 -5.26 -92.07
N THR A 75 -1.12 -5.52 -91.34
CA THR A 75 -2.39 -4.78 -91.41
C THR A 75 -2.66 -3.90 -90.19
N GLY A 76 -2.05 -4.17 -89.03
CA GLY A 76 -2.27 -3.37 -87.83
C GLY A 76 -1.56 -3.91 -86.58
N VAL A 77 -1.97 -3.43 -85.41
CA VAL A 77 -1.48 -3.90 -84.11
C VAL A 77 -2.62 -4.57 -83.37
N HIS A 78 -2.45 -5.85 -83.03
CA HIS A 78 -3.37 -6.60 -82.18
C HIS A 78 -2.82 -6.63 -80.76
N ILE A 79 -3.57 -6.09 -79.79
CA ILE A 79 -3.20 -6.17 -78.37
C ILE A 79 -3.93 -7.35 -77.74
N VAL A 80 -3.16 -8.31 -77.23
CA VAL A 80 -3.66 -9.48 -76.51
C VAL A 80 -3.39 -9.30 -75.02
N LYS A 81 -4.45 -9.35 -74.22
CA LYS A 81 -4.38 -9.29 -72.76
C LYS A 81 -4.55 -10.67 -72.14
N ARG A 82 -3.68 -11.02 -71.19
CA ARG A 82 -3.82 -12.22 -70.36
C ARG A 82 -5.06 -12.07 -69.47
N ARG A 83 -6.03 -12.97 -69.64
CA ARG A 83 -7.25 -13.00 -68.83
C ARG A 83 -6.93 -13.37 -67.37
N ARG A 84 -7.49 -12.63 -66.43
CA ARG A 84 -7.41 -12.94 -64.99
C ARG A 84 -8.42 -14.03 -64.62
N TYR A 85 -8.20 -14.73 -63.51
CA TYR A 85 -9.10 -15.80 -63.08
C TYR A 85 -10.48 -15.29 -62.65
N VAL A 86 -10.56 -14.08 -62.08
CA VAL A 86 -11.85 -13.39 -61.85
C VAL A 86 -12.60 -13.12 -63.16
N GLU A 87 -11.89 -12.77 -64.23
CA GLU A 87 -12.49 -12.54 -65.55
C GLU A 87 -12.91 -13.88 -66.18
N ILE A 88 -12.15 -14.98 -65.96
CA ILE A 88 -12.53 -16.32 -66.41
C ILE A 88 -13.83 -16.76 -65.76
N LEU A 89 -13.95 -16.64 -64.42
CA LEU A 89 -15.16 -17.01 -63.70
C LEU A 89 -16.35 -16.12 -64.09
N ALA A 90 -16.17 -14.80 -64.14
CA ALA A 90 -17.23 -13.87 -64.55
C ALA A 90 -17.71 -14.15 -65.98
N ASN A 91 -16.80 -14.45 -66.91
CA ASN A 91 -17.18 -14.83 -68.27
C ASN A 91 -17.87 -16.20 -68.33
N SER A 92 -17.48 -17.17 -67.49
CA SER A 92 -18.19 -18.44 -67.38
C SER A 92 -19.61 -18.27 -66.86
N ILE A 93 -19.85 -17.33 -65.95
CA ILE A 93 -21.21 -16.98 -65.49
C ILE A 93 -22.00 -16.30 -66.61
N LYS A 94 -21.39 -15.35 -67.31
CA LYS A 94 -22.04 -14.51 -68.32
C LYS A 94 -22.33 -15.22 -69.65
N TYR A 95 -21.40 -16.05 -70.11
CA TYR A 95 -21.43 -16.73 -71.42
C TYR A 95 -21.50 -18.26 -71.32
N GLY A 96 -21.54 -18.82 -70.11
CA GLY A 96 -21.67 -20.27 -69.92
C GLY A 96 -22.98 -20.85 -70.45
N SER A 97 -24.00 -20.01 -70.67
CA SER A 97 -25.27 -20.38 -71.31
C SER A 97 -25.19 -20.44 -72.83
N SER A 98 -24.21 -19.74 -73.44
CA SER A 98 -24.07 -19.61 -74.89
C SER A 98 -22.92 -20.44 -75.49
N ASN A 99 -22.08 -21.08 -74.66
CA ASN A 99 -21.03 -21.97 -75.11
C ASN A 99 -21.60 -23.30 -75.63
N ALA A 100 -20.98 -23.86 -76.68
CA ALA A 100 -21.37 -25.12 -77.31
C ALA A 100 -21.12 -26.38 -76.44
N SER A 101 -20.59 -26.21 -75.22
CA SER A 101 -20.44 -27.28 -74.24
C SER A 101 -21.80 -27.62 -73.63
N SER A 102 -22.18 -28.90 -73.67
CA SER A 102 -23.48 -29.43 -73.22
C SER A 102 -23.73 -29.36 -71.70
N MET A 103 -22.98 -28.54 -70.96
CA MET A 103 -22.91 -28.57 -69.48
C MET A 103 -23.61 -27.39 -68.79
N GLY A 104 -23.98 -26.34 -69.52
CA GLY A 104 -24.65 -25.14 -68.98
C GLY A 104 -23.78 -24.35 -67.98
N VAL A 105 -24.32 -23.24 -67.46
CA VAL A 105 -23.60 -22.32 -66.54
C VAL A 105 -23.12 -23.04 -65.27
N GLU A 106 -23.99 -23.82 -64.62
CA GLU A 106 -23.62 -24.55 -63.40
C GLU A 106 -22.54 -25.63 -63.66
N GLY A 107 -22.57 -26.29 -64.82
CA GLY A 107 -21.58 -27.30 -65.17
C GLY A 107 -20.19 -26.71 -65.46
N GLU A 108 -20.12 -25.55 -66.11
CA GLU A 108 -18.86 -24.81 -66.31
C GLU A 108 -18.27 -24.32 -64.97
N ILE A 109 -19.13 -23.95 -64.02
CA ILE A 109 -18.69 -23.51 -62.68
C ILE A 109 -18.25 -24.70 -61.84
N ARG A 110 -18.97 -25.82 -61.87
CA ARG A 110 -18.52 -27.06 -61.21
C ARG A 110 -17.15 -27.48 -61.76
N LYS A 111 -16.96 -27.43 -63.08
CA LYS A 111 -15.67 -27.67 -63.74
C LYS A 111 -14.58 -26.68 -63.28
N PHE A 112 -14.92 -25.42 -63.02
CA PHE A 112 -13.98 -24.44 -62.47
C PHE A 112 -13.52 -24.86 -61.05
N PHE A 113 -14.46 -25.18 -60.17
CA PHE A 113 -14.16 -25.64 -58.80
C PHE A 113 -13.41 -26.99 -58.78
N ASP A 114 -13.69 -27.89 -59.72
CA ASP A 114 -13.00 -29.18 -59.83
C ASP A 114 -11.55 -29.02 -60.34
N ASN A 115 -11.29 -28.03 -61.21
CA ASN A 115 -9.93 -27.79 -61.75
C ASN A 115 -9.04 -26.98 -60.81
N TYR A 116 -9.60 -26.07 -60.02
CA TYR A 116 -8.84 -25.13 -59.19
C TYR A 116 -9.01 -25.34 -57.69
N GLY A 117 -9.93 -26.22 -57.27
CA GLY A 117 -10.24 -26.47 -55.88
C GLY A 117 -11.29 -25.50 -55.31
N ARG A 118 -11.83 -25.89 -54.15
CA ARG A 118 -12.90 -25.13 -53.47
C ARG A 118 -12.42 -23.80 -52.91
N SER A 119 -11.22 -23.76 -52.34
CA SER A 119 -10.66 -22.55 -51.72
C SER A 119 -10.45 -21.44 -52.75
N GLU A 120 -9.84 -21.75 -53.90
CA GLU A 120 -9.66 -20.79 -55.01
C GLU A 120 -10.97 -20.43 -55.71
N GLY A 121 -11.88 -21.41 -55.87
CA GLY A 121 -13.23 -21.20 -56.38
C GLY A 121 -14.02 -20.20 -55.53
N CYS A 122 -13.94 -20.33 -54.20
CA CYS A 122 -14.53 -19.41 -53.25
C CYS A 122 -13.85 -18.04 -53.26
N ALA A 123 -12.52 -17.96 -53.24
CA ALA A 123 -11.79 -16.69 -53.31
C ALA A 123 -12.14 -15.88 -54.57
N THR A 124 -12.23 -16.56 -55.72
CA THR A 124 -12.55 -15.93 -57.00
C THR A 124 -14.02 -15.52 -57.08
N SER A 125 -14.94 -16.38 -56.61
CA SER A 125 -16.37 -16.06 -56.50
C SER A 125 -16.61 -14.85 -55.59
N LEU A 126 -15.91 -14.79 -54.45
CA LEU A 126 -15.98 -13.70 -53.49
C LEU A 126 -15.47 -12.38 -54.10
N ALA A 127 -14.35 -12.42 -54.82
CA ALA A 127 -13.82 -11.25 -55.51
C ALA A 127 -14.78 -10.70 -56.58
N VAL A 128 -15.43 -11.58 -57.35
CA VAL A 128 -16.46 -11.19 -58.34
C VAL A 128 -17.69 -10.62 -57.63
N ALA A 129 -18.14 -11.23 -56.54
CA ALA A 129 -19.29 -10.76 -55.76
C ALA A 129 -19.03 -9.38 -55.11
N CYS A 130 -17.80 -9.11 -54.66
CA CYS A 130 -17.40 -7.80 -54.13
C CYS A 130 -17.18 -6.73 -55.23
N GLY A 131 -17.44 -7.06 -56.50
CA GLY A 131 -17.37 -6.10 -57.60
C GLY A 131 -15.97 -5.62 -57.94
N THR A 132 -14.93 -6.44 -57.78
CA THR A 132 -13.54 -6.08 -58.16
C THR A 132 -13.34 -5.80 -59.66
N LEU A 133 -14.35 -6.08 -60.49
CA LEU A 133 -14.40 -5.71 -61.91
C LEU A 133 -14.84 -4.25 -62.13
N SER A 134 -15.32 -3.57 -61.08
CA SER A 134 -15.90 -2.23 -61.12
C SER A 134 -14.96 -1.21 -60.50
N ALA A 135 -14.21 -0.48 -61.35
CA ALA A 135 -14.39 0.96 -61.57
C ALA A 135 -13.16 1.65 -62.19
N ASP A 136 -11.94 1.55 -61.65
CA ASP A 136 -10.89 2.51 -62.06
C ASP A 136 -9.42 2.04 -62.05
N THR A 137 -9.10 0.75 -61.81
CA THR A 137 -7.69 0.42 -61.58
C THR A 137 -6.81 0.26 -62.82
N PHE A 138 -7.25 -0.22 -63.98
CA PHE A 138 -6.44 -0.20 -65.21
C PHE A 138 -7.32 -0.28 -66.48
N ASP A 139 -7.24 0.76 -67.30
CA ASP A 139 -7.77 0.98 -68.66
C ASP A 139 -9.28 0.71 -68.93
N SER A 140 -10.03 1.81 -68.95
CA SER A 140 -11.46 1.95 -69.21
C SER A 140 -11.89 1.75 -70.68
N ARG A 141 -11.22 0.89 -71.47
CA ARG A 141 -11.44 0.84 -72.94
C ARG A 141 -11.97 -0.46 -73.55
N ALA A 142 -12.17 -1.55 -72.79
CA ALA A 142 -12.49 -2.83 -73.43
C ALA A 142 -13.75 -3.58 -72.96
N ILE A 143 -14.44 -3.19 -71.89
CA ILE A 143 -15.64 -3.92 -71.44
C ILE A 143 -16.73 -2.93 -71.02
N GLY A 144 -17.88 -3.03 -71.69
CA GLY A 144 -19.01 -2.12 -71.54
C GLY A 144 -19.46 -1.94 -70.09
N LYS A 145 -19.63 -0.67 -69.70
CA LYS A 145 -20.36 -0.23 -68.52
C LYS A 145 -21.85 -0.57 -68.64
N VAL A 146 -22.26 -1.80 -68.34
CA VAL A 146 -23.68 -2.16 -68.09
C VAL A 146 -23.73 -3.33 -67.09
N THR A 147 -24.16 -3.02 -65.85
CA THR A 147 -24.82 -3.86 -64.83
C THR A 147 -24.50 -5.37 -64.79
N ASP A 148 -23.48 -5.76 -64.02
CA ASP A 148 -23.22 -7.18 -63.69
C ASP A 148 -23.71 -7.51 -62.25
N THR A 149 -24.78 -6.86 -61.78
CA THR A 149 -25.44 -7.21 -60.51
C THR A 149 -25.88 -8.68 -60.52
N GLU A 150 -26.38 -9.18 -61.66
CA GLU A 150 -26.73 -10.59 -61.84
C GLU A 150 -25.53 -11.53 -61.75
N VAL A 151 -24.36 -11.12 -62.25
CA VAL A 151 -23.12 -11.89 -62.16
C VAL A 151 -22.58 -11.88 -60.73
N ALA A 152 -22.64 -10.74 -60.03
CA ALA A 152 -22.26 -10.62 -58.62
C ALA A 152 -23.18 -11.46 -57.70
N GLU A 153 -24.48 -11.41 -57.94
CA GLU A 153 -25.51 -12.22 -57.24
C GLU A 153 -25.32 -13.72 -57.50
N SER A 154 -25.02 -14.09 -58.75
CA SER A 154 -24.69 -15.47 -59.10
C SER A 154 -23.40 -15.92 -58.43
N ALA A 155 -22.35 -15.09 -58.45
CA ALA A 155 -21.08 -15.37 -57.77
C ALA A 155 -21.27 -15.52 -56.24
N ARG A 156 -22.13 -14.70 -55.62
CA ARG A 156 -22.55 -14.87 -54.22
C ARG A 156 -23.20 -16.23 -54.00
N LYS A 157 -24.16 -16.62 -54.84
CA LYS A 157 -24.81 -17.93 -54.77
C LYS A 157 -23.77 -19.06 -54.84
N TYR A 158 -22.85 -19.00 -55.79
CA TYR A 158 -21.81 -20.03 -55.95
C TYR A 158 -20.81 -20.05 -54.78
N PHE A 159 -20.46 -18.90 -54.20
CA PHE A 159 -19.66 -18.84 -52.98
C PHE A 159 -20.33 -19.60 -51.81
N ILE A 160 -21.65 -19.42 -51.63
CA ILE A 160 -22.41 -20.06 -50.56
C ILE A 160 -22.60 -21.57 -50.82
N GLU A 161 -23.00 -21.95 -52.03
CA GLU A 161 -23.38 -23.34 -52.37
C GLU A 161 -22.16 -24.26 -52.58
N PHE A 162 -21.10 -23.78 -53.23
CA PHE A 162 -19.94 -24.60 -53.61
C PHE A 162 -18.79 -24.56 -52.58
N GLY A 163 -18.90 -23.73 -51.54
CA GLY A 163 -17.86 -23.58 -50.53
C GLY A 163 -17.72 -24.71 -49.51
N GLY A 164 -18.66 -25.67 -49.51
CA GLY A 164 -18.57 -26.87 -48.67
C GLY A 164 -18.78 -26.60 -47.18
N LYS A 165 -18.51 -27.61 -46.35
CA LYS A 165 -18.72 -27.59 -44.88
C LYS A 165 -17.44 -28.02 -44.17
N ALA A 166 -17.25 -27.54 -42.94
CA ALA A 166 -16.17 -27.99 -42.06
C ALA A 166 -16.31 -29.48 -41.72
N ARG A 167 -15.17 -30.20 -41.65
CA ARG A 167 -15.13 -31.65 -41.40
C ARG A 167 -13.94 -32.02 -40.52
N VAL A 168 -14.06 -33.09 -39.75
CA VAL A 168 -12.95 -33.65 -38.95
C VAL A 168 -12.16 -34.63 -39.80
N GLU A 169 -10.82 -34.57 -39.79
CA GLU A 169 -9.96 -35.41 -40.65
C GLU A 169 -10.07 -36.92 -40.35
N ASN A 170 -10.34 -37.29 -39.10
CA ASN A 170 -10.38 -38.67 -38.63
C ASN A 170 -11.77 -39.03 -38.07
N GLU A 171 -12.70 -39.39 -38.95
CA GLU A 171 -14.06 -39.82 -38.56
C GLU A 171 -14.10 -41.21 -37.89
N TYR A 172 -12.97 -41.93 -37.80
CA TYR A 172 -12.93 -43.34 -37.37
C TYR A 172 -12.92 -43.58 -35.84
N ASP A 173 -12.72 -42.55 -35.01
CA ASP A 173 -12.77 -42.66 -33.54
C ASP A 173 -14.01 -41.94 -32.97
N SER A 174 -15.17 -42.57 -33.11
CA SER A 174 -16.48 -42.03 -32.69
C SER A 174 -16.69 -41.90 -31.17
N THR A 175 -15.69 -42.28 -30.36
CA THR A 175 -15.78 -42.29 -28.88
C THR A 175 -15.03 -41.14 -28.21
N SER A 176 -14.21 -40.36 -28.94
CA SER A 176 -13.52 -39.19 -28.40
C SER A 176 -14.08 -37.89 -29.00
N VAL A 177 -14.28 -36.86 -28.17
CA VAL A 177 -14.66 -35.54 -28.68
C VAL A 177 -13.45 -34.96 -29.40
N PRO A 178 -13.53 -34.69 -30.72
CA PRO A 178 -12.40 -34.16 -31.46
C PRO A 178 -12.02 -32.78 -30.93
N SER A 179 -10.72 -32.51 -30.85
CA SER A 179 -10.21 -31.18 -30.51
C SER A 179 -10.54 -30.18 -31.63
N LEU A 180 -10.78 -28.91 -31.26
CA LEU A 180 -11.06 -27.84 -32.23
C LEU A 180 -9.97 -27.71 -33.31
N ASP A 181 -8.72 -28.06 -32.98
CA ASP A 181 -7.57 -27.95 -33.89
C ASP A 181 -7.49 -29.08 -34.94
N SER A 182 -8.26 -30.16 -34.75
CA SER A 182 -8.32 -31.30 -35.69
C SER A 182 -9.39 -31.16 -36.78
N VAL A 183 -10.07 -30.01 -36.83
CA VAL A 183 -11.13 -29.70 -37.78
C VAL A 183 -10.54 -29.02 -39.02
N ARG A 184 -10.79 -29.57 -40.21
CA ARG A 184 -10.62 -28.84 -41.47
C ARG A 184 -11.79 -27.90 -41.68
N VAL A 185 -11.48 -26.62 -41.77
CA VAL A 185 -12.41 -25.53 -42.10
C VAL A 185 -12.95 -25.65 -43.54
N SER A 186 -14.04 -24.96 -43.84
CA SER A 186 -14.65 -25.00 -45.17
C SER A 186 -13.86 -24.19 -46.21
N GLY A 187 -14.10 -24.46 -47.49
CA GLY A 187 -13.51 -23.69 -48.59
C GLY A 187 -13.96 -22.22 -48.59
N ARG A 188 -15.03 -21.87 -47.87
CA ARG A 188 -15.46 -20.47 -47.67
C ARG A 188 -14.48 -19.71 -46.80
N HIS A 189 -14.08 -20.29 -45.67
CA HIS A 189 -13.08 -19.73 -44.78
C HIS A 189 -11.76 -19.49 -45.54
N ASP A 190 -11.25 -20.52 -46.20
CA ASP A 190 -10.01 -20.43 -46.95
C ASP A 190 -10.12 -19.44 -48.10
N GLY A 191 -11.28 -19.39 -48.78
CA GLY A 191 -11.55 -18.43 -49.84
C GLY A 191 -11.50 -16.98 -49.36
N ILE A 192 -12.09 -16.69 -48.18
CA ILE A 192 -12.01 -15.37 -47.54
C ILE A 192 -10.55 -15.05 -47.18
N ALA A 193 -9.85 -15.97 -46.51
CA ALA A 193 -8.47 -15.78 -46.10
C ALA A 193 -7.52 -15.52 -47.28
N ILE A 194 -7.64 -16.30 -48.36
CA ILE A 194 -6.85 -16.15 -49.59
C ILE A 194 -7.14 -14.78 -50.23
N TYR A 195 -8.41 -14.40 -50.35
CA TYR A 195 -8.79 -13.12 -50.95
C TYR A 195 -8.25 -11.94 -50.14
N THR A 196 -8.43 -11.93 -48.81
CA THR A 196 -7.88 -10.91 -47.91
C THR A 196 -6.36 -10.83 -48.02
N THR A 197 -5.67 -11.98 -48.02
CA THR A 197 -4.21 -12.04 -48.14
C THR A 197 -3.72 -11.43 -49.46
N ARG A 198 -4.44 -11.64 -50.56
CA ARG A 198 -4.09 -11.07 -51.87
C ARG A 198 -4.27 -9.56 -51.93
N ILE A 199 -5.31 -9.02 -51.28
CA ILE A 199 -5.55 -7.58 -51.19
C ILE A 199 -4.39 -6.87 -50.49
N ILE A 200 -3.93 -7.42 -49.35
CA ILE A 200 -2.91 -6.77 -48.50
C ILE A 200 -1.46 -7.21 -48.78
N ARG A 201 -1.25 -8.20 -49.66
CA ARG A 201 0.05 -8.83 -49.94
C ARG A 201 1.17 -7.80 -50.13
N SER A 202 0.89 -6.77 -50.91
CA SER A 202 1.89 -5.80 -51.33
C SER A 202 2.29 -4.80 -50.25
N ILE A 203 1.53 -4.72 -49.15
CA ILE A 203 1.83 -3.87 -48.00
C ILE A 203 2.22 -4.65 -46.74
N TRP A 204 1.87 -5.94 -46.63
CA TRP A 204 1.97 -6.74 -45.40
C TRP A 204 3.32 -6.60 -44.67
N LYS A 205 4.44 -6.77 -45.38
CA LYS A 205 5.80 -6.69 -44.80
C LYS A 205 6.45 -5.30 -44.95
N LEU A 206 5.78 -4.34 -45.58
CA LEU A 206 6.34 -3.00 -45.77
C LEU A 206 6.27 -2.18 -44.48
N ARG A 207 7.24 -1.28 -44.33
CA ARG A 207 7.27 -0.30 -43.24
C ARG A 207 6.26 0.82 -43.52
N ILE A 208 5.66 1.34 -42.46
CA ILE A 208 4.66 2.43 -42.58
C ILE A 208 5.34 3.75 -42.91
N VAL A 209 6.51 4.01 -42.31
CA VAL A 209 7.25 5.27 -42.46
C VAL A 209 8.68 4.96 -42.89
N ASN A 210 9.19 5.72 -43.86
CA ASN A 210 10.59 5.74 -44.24
C ASN A 210 11.28 6.93 -43.56
N SER A 211 12.50 6.74 -43.06
CA SER A 211 13.33 7.82 -42.50
C SER A 211 14.50 8.10 -43.43
N ALA A 212 14.74 9.39 -43.68
CA ALA A 212 15.89 9.87 -44.43
C ALA A 212 16.64 10.91 -43.60
N ALA A 213 17.97 10.81 -43.57
CA ALA A 213 18.82 11.80 -42.92
C ALA A 213 18.88 13.06 -43.78
N THR A 214 18.61 14.22 -43.18
CA THR A 214 18.77 15.52 -43.83
C THR A 214 20.24 15.97 -43.79
N PRO A 215 20.68 16.79 -44.77
CA PRO A 215 22.04 17.34 -44.79
C PRO A 215 22.41 18.19 -43.57
N ALA A 216 21.40 18.68 -42.82
CA ALA A 216 21.57 19.50 -41.61
C ALA A 216 21.62 18.68 -40.30
N GLY A 217 21.62 17.35 -40.37
CA GLY A 217 21.72 16.47 -39.20
C GLY A 217 20.38 16.11 -38.53
N GLY A 218 19.24 16.53 -39.10
CA GLY A 218 17.90 16.09 -38.68
C GLY A 218 17.40 14.88 -39.47
N GLU A 219 16.33 14.24 -39.03
CA GLU A 219 15.66 13.15 -39.77
C GLU A 219 14.33 13.64 -40.34
N THR A 220 14.07 13.34 -41.61
CA THR A 220 12.77 13.56 -42.26
C THR A 220 12.06 12.23 -42.49
N TYR A 221 10.75 12.24 -42.30
CA TYR A 221 9.89 11.08 -42.38
C TYR A 221 8.92 11.19 -43.55
N SER A 222 8.82 10.14 -44.36
CA SER A 222 7.89 10.07 -45.49
C SER A 222 7.07 8.78 -45.46
N ALA A 223 5.91 8.78 -46.13
CA ALA A 223 5.09 7.60 -46.27
C ALA A 223 5.88 6.42 -46.89
N GLY A 224 5.80 5.24 -46.29
CA GLY A 224 6.42 4.02 -46.81
C GLY A 224 5.66 3.44 -48.02
N VAL A 225 4.38 3.78 -48.16
CA VAL A 225 3.49 3.37 -49.25
C VAL A 225 2.72 4.59 -49.75
N ALA A 226 2.47 4.66 -51.06
CA ALA A 226 1.68 5.73 -51.65
C ALA A 226 0.23 5.75 -51.10
N VAL A 227 -0.27 6.94 -50.75
CA VAL A 227 -1.61 7.16 -50.16
C VAL A 227 -2.72 6.56 -51.04
N HIS A 228 -2.66 6.79 -52.36
CA HIS A 228 -3.62 6.23 -53.32
C HIS A 228 -3.69 4.69 -53.25
N LYS A 229 -2.53 4.02 -53.09
CA LYS A 229 -2.50 2.55 -52.99
C LYS A 229 -3.19 2.07 -51.71
N LEU A 230 -2.98 2.76 -50.58
CA LEU A 230 -3.64 2.45 -49.32
C LEU A 230 -5.16 2.66 -49.41
N GLN A 231 -5.62 3.72 -50.08
CA GLN A 231 -7.05 3.97 -50.32
C GLN A 231 -7.72 2.85 -51.13
N VAL A 232 -7.09 2.40 -52.22
CA VAL A 232 -7.60 1.29 -53.04
C VAL A 232 -7.70 -0.01 -52.23
N ILE A 233 -6.67 -0.33 -51.43
CA ILE A 233 -6.68 -1.52 -50.55
C ILE A 233 -7.79 -1.40 -49.50
N GLN A 234 -7.93 -0.23 -48.87
CA GLN A 234 -8.97 0.03 -47.88
C GLN A 234 -10.37 -0.15 -48.48
N GLU A 235 -10.64 0.39 -49.66
CA GLU A 235 -11.91 0.25 -50.36
C GLU A 235 -12.24 -1.22 -50.67
N GLN A 236 -11.24 -1.99 -51.12
CA GLN A 236 -11.41 -3.42 -51.38
C GLN A 236 -11.75 -4.21 -50.09
N LEU A 237 -11.09 -3.89 -48.97
CA LEU A 237 -11.41 -4.50 -47.68
C LEU A 237 -12.78 -4.06 -47.15
N GLN A 238 -13.17 -2.80 -47.34
CA GLN A 238 -14.50 -2.30 -46.96
C GLN A 238 -15.61 -3.01 -47.73
N ARG A 239 -15.50 -3.12 -49.06
CA ARG A 239 -16.46 -3.90 -49.88
C ARG A 239 -16.55 -5.35 -49.43
N LEU A 240 -15.42 -5.97 -49.06
CA LEU A 240 -15.41 -7.33 -48.50
C LEU A 240 -16.13 -7.39 -47.14
N SER A 241 -15.86 -6.45 -46.25
CA SER A 241 -16.50 -6.36 -44.93
C SER A 241 -18.01 -6.14 -45.06
N GLU A 242 -18.44 -5.24 -45.95
CA GLU A 242 -19.84 -4.97 -46.27
C GLU A 242 -20.52 -6.24 -46.78
N PHE A 243 -19.93 -6.91 -47.78
CA PHE A 243 -20.44 -8.19 -48.30
C PHE A 243 -20.63 -9.25 -47.20
N LEU A 244 -19.64 -9.44 -46.31
CA LEU A 244 -19.73 -10.41 -45.21
C LEU A 244 -20.80 -10.01 -44.19
N SER A 245 -20.98 -8.72 -43.95
CA SER A 245 -21.99 -8.19 -43.03
C SER A 245 -23.43 -8.36 -43.55
N GLU A 246 -23.67 -8.05 -44.83
CA GLU A 246 -24.98 -8.18 -45.49
C GLU A 246 -25.42 -9.65 -45.61
N ASN A 247 -24.45 -10.54 -45.83
CA ASN A 247 -24.71 -11.96 -46.08
C ASN A 247 -24.48 -12.84 -44.84
N ARG A 248 -24.35 -12.23 -43.65
CA ARG A 248 -24.04 -12.93 -42.38
C ARG A 248 -25.00 -14.09 -42.07
N SER A 249 -26.29 -13.92 -42.36
CA SER A 249 -27.32 -14.93 -42.12
C SER A 249 -27.24 -16.13 -43.07
N TYR A 250 -26.74 -15.92 -44.29
CA TYR A 250 -26.68 -16.94 -45.34
C TYR A 250 -25.38 -17.74 -45.34
N ILE A 251 -24.30 -17.19 -44.76
CA ILE A 251 -23.01 -17.86 -44.66
C ILE A 251 -23.01 -18.72 -43.38
N GLU A 252 -23.11 -20.05 -43.55
CA GLU A 252 -22.94 -20.99 -42.42
C GLU A 252 -21.57 -20.76 -41.77
N GLY A 253 -21.55 -20.68 -40.44
CA GLY A 253 -20.38 -20.28 -39.67
C GLY A 253 -20.35 -18.78 -39.30
N LEU A 254 -21.01 -17.87 -40.02
CA LEU A 254 -21.16 -16.45 -39.61
C LEU A 254 -22.49 -16.15 -38.88
N SER A 255 -23.51 -16.97 -39.12
CA SER A 255 -24.88 -16.81 -38.59
C SER A 255 -25.03 -17.13 -37.09
N GLY A 256 -23.95 -17.51 -36.41
CA GLY A 256 -23.93 -17.70 -34.95
C GLY A 256 -24.84 -18.85 -34.48
N ALA A 257 -25.50 -18.67 -33.33
CA ALA A 257 -26.27 -19.71 -32.63
C ALA A 257 -27.40 -20.35 -33.46
N GLU A 258 -27.94 -19.65 -34.46
CA GLU A 258 -28.99 -20.18 -35.35
C GLU A 258 -28.51 -21.34 -36.22
N SER A 259 -27.22 -21.38 -36.56
CA SER A 259 -26.61 -22.47 -37.32
C SER A 259 -26.33 -23.71 -36.46
N LEU A 260 -26.02 -23.52 -35.17
CA LEU A 260 -25.75 -24.59 -34.21
C LEU A 260 -27.02 -25.40 -33.85
N MET A 261 -28.20 -24.78 -33.92
CA MET A 261 -29.50 -25.45 -33.68
C MET A 261 -29.89 -26.46 -34.78
N ARG A 262 -29.23 -26.43 -35.95
CA ARG A 262 -29.55 -27.30 -37.10
C ARG A 262 -28.64 -28.54 -37.19
N VAL A 263 -27.79 -28.76 -36.20
CA VAL A 263 -26.75 -29.78 -36.24
C VAL A 263 -27.24 -31.09 -35.61
N GLY A 264 -27.04 -32.22 -36.31
CA GLY A 264 -27.56 -33.53 -35.89
C GLY A 264 -26.62 -34.36 -35.02
N SER A 265 -25.33 -34.02 -34.98
CA SER A 265 -24.28 -34.76 -34.27
C SER A 265 -23.33 -33.84 -33.49
N ARG A 266 -22.83 -34.31 -32.35
CA ARG A 266 -21.83 -33.59 -31.54
C ARG A 266 -20.51 -33.34 -32.28
N VAL A 267 -20.14 -34.21 -33.23
CA VAL A 267 -18.94 -34.02 -34.07
C VAL A 267 -19.13 -32.86 -35.05
N GLU A 268 -20.32 -32.78 -35.66
CA GLU A 268 -20.68 -31.65 -36.53
C GLU A 268 -20.80 -30.35 -35.73
N GLU A 269 -21.23 -30.41 -34.47
CA GLU A 269 -21.33 -29.24 -33.60
C GLU A 269 -19.94 -28.64 -33.34
N VAL A 270 -18.96 -29.49 -32.98
CA VAL A 270 -17.57 -29.08 -32.81
C VAL A 270 -16.99 -28.51 -34.11
N ALA A 271 -17.26 -29.15 -35.26
CA ALA A 271 -16.79 -28.66 -36.55
C ALA A 271 -17.37 -27.28 -36.91
N GLN A 272 -18.66 -27.05 -36.64
CA GLN A 272 -19.31 -25.75 -36.84
C GLN A 272 -18.83 -24.68 -35.85
N GLN A 273 -18.55 -25.06 -34.59
CA GLN A 273 -17.95 -24.15 -33.62
C GLN A 273 -16.54 -23.71 -34.03
N ALA A 274 -15.71 -24.63 -34.53
CA ALA A 274 -14.38 -24.32 -35.07
C ALA A 274 -14.48 -23.38 -36.28
N GLU A 275 -15.37 -23.68 -37.23
CA GLU A 275 -15.65 -22.83 -38.39
C GLU A 275 -16.10 -21.42 -37.97
N HIS A 276 -17.03 -21.32 -37.01
CA HIS A 276 -17.52 -20.04 -36.50
C HIS A 276 -16.39 -19.21 -35.88
N ARG A 277 -15.58 -19.82 -35.02
CA ARG A 277 -14.44 -19.14 -34.39
C ARG A 277 -13.44 -18.63 -35.43
N ALA A 278 -13.09 -19.46 -36.40
CA ALA A 278 -12.12 -19.12 -37.44
C ALA A 278 -12.64 -17.98 -38.35
N LEU A 279 -13.87 -18.09 -38.84
CA LEU A 279 -14.50 -17.04 -39.65
C LEU A 279 -14.70 -15.74 -38.87
N HIS A 280 -15.10 -15.82 -37.59
CA HIS A 280 -15.25 -14.64 -36.74
C HIS A 280 -13.91 -13.93 -36.53
N SER A 281 -12.83 -14.67 -36.29
CA SER A 281 -11.48 -14.10 -36.20
C SER A 281 -11.04 -13.44 -37.51
N LEU A 282 -11.37 -13.99 -38.68
CA LEU A 282 -11.10 -13.35 -39.97
C LEU A 282 -11.89 -12.04 -40.15
N VAL A 283 -13.18 -12.04 -39.81
CA VAL A 283 -14.01 -10.82 -39.88
C VAL A 283 -13.44 -9.73 -38.96
N GLN A 284 -13.10 -10.07 -37.71
CA GLN A 284 -12.46 -9.14 -36.79
C GLN A 284 -11.12 -8.63 -37.33
N LEU A 285 -10.32 -9.49 -37.95
CA LEU A 285 -9.05 -9.12 -38.55
C LEU A 285 -9.25 -8.16 -39.73
N ILE A 286 -10.22 -8.41 -40.61
CA ILE A 286 -10.56 -7.50 -41.73
C ILE A 286 -10.97 -6.13 -41.19
N SER A 287 -11.83 -6.07 -40.18
CA SER A 287 -12.21 -4.80 -39.53
C SER A 287 -10.99 -4.09 -38.93
N ALA A 288 -10.12 -4.82 -38.22
CA ALA A 288 -8.90 -4.26 -37.65
C ALA A 288 -7.93 -3.73 -38.73
N MET A 289 -7.81 -4.41 -39.88
CA MET A 289 -7.02 -3.94 -41.02
C MET A 289 -7.60 -2.64 -41.61
N ILE A 290 -8.93 -2.56 -41.78
CA ILE A 290 -9.60 -1.36 -42.27
C ILE A 290 -9.34 -0.18 -41.33
N GLU A 291 -9.52 -0.37 -40.03
CA GLU A 291 -9.27 0.67 -39.02
C GLU A 291 -7.79 1.09 -38.98
N ALA A 292 -6.88 0.14 -39.04
CA ALA A 292 -5.44 0.41 -39.02
C ALA A 292 -4.98 1.17 -40.29
N ILE A 293 -5.48 0.82 -41.48
CA ILE A 293 -5.21 1.59 -42.70
C ILE A 293 -5.84 2.99 -42.60
N SER A 294 -7.06 3.11 -42.06
CA SER A 294 -7.70 4.41 -41.82
C SER A 294 -6.89 5.30 -40.89
N PHE A 295 -6.32 4.71 -39.83
CA PHE A 295 -5.39 5.38 -38.92
C PHE A 295 -4.12 5.83 -39.66
N VAL A 296 -3.48 4.95 -40.44
CA VAL A 296 -2.28 5.32 -41.21
C VAL A 296 -2.57 6.46 -42.18
N LEU A 297 -3.71 6.42 -42.88
CA LEU A 297 -4.11 7.52 -43.78
C LEU A 297 -4.27 8.85 -43.01
N THR A 298 -4.88 8.81 -41.83
CA THR A 298 -5.04 10.01 -40.98
C THR A 298 -3.69 10.51 -40.45
N LEU A 299 -2.77 9.61 -40.11
CA LEU A 299 -1.40 9.95 -39.72
C LEU A 299 -0.60 10.58 -40.86
N LEU A 300 -0.82 10.12 -42.11
CA LEU A 300 -0.16 10.65 -43.30
C LEU A 300 -0.72 12.01 -43.76
N ASP A 301 -1.95 12.37 -43.35
CA ASP A 301 -2.51 13.71 -43.55
C ASP A 301 -1.83 14.75 -42.63
N ASP A 302 -1.23 14.31 -41.52
CA ASP A 302 -0.51 15.14 -40.56
C ASP A 302 1.00 15.23 -40.88
N LYS A 303 1.69 16.24 -40.31
CA LYS A 303 3.14 16.37 -40.50
C LYS A 303 3.90 15.35 -39.64
N LEU A 304 4.32 14.25 -40.27
CA LEU A 304 5.03 13.13 -39.62
C LEU A 304 6.24 13.56 -38.78
N ASP A 305 7.03 14.52 -39.26
CA ASP A 305 8.24 14.99 -38.57
C ASP A 305 7.93 15.56 -37.17
N GLU A 306 6.85 16.34 -37.07
CA GLU A 306 6.42 16.96 -35.82
C GLU A 306 5.74 15.94 -34.89
N VAL A 307 4.97 14.98 -35.44
CA VAL A 307 4.33 13.91 -34.64
C VAL A 307 5.39 12.97 -34.04
N ILE A 308 6.33 12.48 -34.86
CA ILE A 308 7.37 11.55 -34.42
C ILE A 308 8.39 12.27 -33.51
N GLY A 309 8.59 13.57 -33.70
CA GLY A 309 9.41 14.41 -32.83
C GLY A 309 8.92 14.46 -31.38
N LEU A 310 7.60 14.40 -31.15
CA LEU A 310 6.97 14.43 -29.82
C LEU A 310 7.04 13.10 -29.06
N LEU A 311 7.42 12.00 -29.72
CA LEU A 311 7.52 10.69 -29.08
C LEU A 311 8.78 10.58 -28.19
N PRO A 312 8.76 9.69 -27.17
CA PRO A 312 9.95 9.32 -26.42
C PRO A 312 11.03 8.66 -27.30
N ASP A 313 12.31 8.91 -27.00
CA ASP A 313 13.45 8.38 -27.79
C ASP A 313 13.53 6.84 -27.83
N VAL A 314 12.94 6.17 -26.84
CA VAL A 314 12.84 4.70 -26.78
C VAL A 314 11.86 4.17 -27.84
N ILE A 315 10.82 4.93 -28.16
CA ILE A 315 9.71 4.52 -29.04
C ILE A 315 10.01 4.85 -30.50
N LYS A 316 10.74 5.94 -30.77
CA LYS A 316 11.16 6.35 -32.12
C LYS A 316 11.76 5.23 -32.98
N PRO A 317 12.73 4.41 -32.52
CA PRO A 317 13.27 3.31 -33.34
C PRO A 317 12.22 2.22 -33.61
N GLN A 318 11.31 1.96 -32.66
CA GLN A 318 10.26 0.95 -32.83
C GLN A 318 9.24 1.37 -33.89
N VAL A 319 8.91 2.68 -33.96
CA VAL A 319 8.05 3.24 -35.02
C VAL A 319 8.72 3.14 -36.39
N LYS A 320 10.06 3.33 -36.49
CA LYS A 320 10.81 3.17 -37.75
C LYS A 320 10.78 1.73 -38.30
N GLU A 321 10.67 0.75 -37.42
CA GLU A 321 10.59 -0.68 -37.77
C GLU A 321 9.14 -1.20 -37.84
N LEU A 322 8.14 -0.32 -37.65
CA LEU A 322 6.75 -0.71 -37.65
C LEU A 322 6.28 -1.04 -39.08
N THR A 323 5.93 -2.31 -39.27
CA THR A 323 5.35 -2.85 -40.51
C THR A 323 3.84 -3.00 -40.38
N PHE A 324 3.12 -3.03 -41.50
CA PHE A 324 1.67 -3.27 -41.51
C PHE A 324 1.28 -4.59 -40.81
N GLU A 325 2.04 -5.67 -40.98
CA GLU A 325 1.83 -6.93 -40.27
C GLU A 325 1.78 -6.76 -38.75
N LYS A 326 2.80 -6.12 -38.18
CA LYS A 326 2.89 -5.83 -36.74
C LYS A 326 1.72 -4.97 -36.27
N LEU A 327 1.35 -3.94 -37.06
CA LEU A 327 0.22 -3.07 -36.74
C LEU A 327 -1.11 -3.86 -36.70
N PHE A 328 -1.33 -4.77 -37.63
CA PHE A 328 -2.59 -5.52 -37.74
C PHE A 328 -2.73 -6.63 -36.68
N THR A 329 -1.64 -7.34 -36.38
CA THR A 329 -1.70 -8.62 -35.66
C THR A 329 -1.11 -8.62 -34.26
N THR A 330 -0.25 -7.65 -33.92
CA THR A 330 0.48 -7.67 -32.64
C THR A 330 0.00 -6.61 -31.67
N ASP A 331 -0.03 -6.95 -30.38
CA ASP A 331 -0.34 -5.98 -29.32
C ASP A 331 0.69 -4.86 -29.23
N THR A 332 1.97 -5.16 -29.55
CA THR A 332 3.03 -4.15 -29.65
C THR A 332 2.71 -3.10 -30.71
N GLY A 333 2.19 -3.50 -31.87
CA GLY A 333 1.77 -2.58 -32.93
C GLY A 333 0.58 -1.73 -32.51
N ARG A 334 -0.39 -2.32 -31.79
CA ARG A 334 -1.53 -1.58 -31.22
C ARG A 334 -1.09 -0.57 -30.16
N GLY A 335 -0.15 -0.93 -29.29
CA GLY A 335 0.46 -0.03 -28.31
C GLY A 335 1.16 1.15 -28.99
N LEU A 336 1.99 0.89 -29.99
CA LEU A 336 2.66 1.93 -30.78
C LEU A 336 1.68 2.85 -31.52
N ALA A 337 0.56 2.31 -32.03
CA ALA A 337 -0.49 3.10 -32.63
C ALA A 337 -1.16 4.05 -31.61
N LYS A 338 -1.40 3.59 -30.37
CA LYS A 338 -1.92 4.45 -29.30
C LYS A 338 -0.99 5.60 -28.96
N GLU A 339 0.31 5.34 -28.84
CA GLU A 339 1.34 6.37 -28.60
C GLU A 339 1.39 7.39 -29.76
N LEU A 340 1.31 6.91 -31.00
CA LEU A 340 1.24 7.78 -32.18
C LEU A 340 -0.05 8.63 -32.19
N ILE A 341 -1.18 8.07 -31.79
CA ILE A 341 -2.44 8.82 -31.64
C ILE A 341 -2.27 9.90 -30.56
N ALA A 342 -1.69 9.56 -29.40
CA ALA A 342 -1.44 10.53 -28.34
C ALA A 342 -0.55 11.68 -28.80
N ALA A 343 0.53 11.38 -29.53
CA ALA A 343 1.42 12.38 -30.12
C ALA A 343 0.70 13.25 -31.17
N MET A 344 -0.12 12.64 -32.03
CA MET A 344 -0.90 13.34 -33.06
C MET A 344 -1.94 14.28 -32.45
N VAL A 345 -2.65 13.85 -31.39
CA VAL A 345 -3.58 14.72 -30.66
C VAL A 345 -2.84 15.86 -29.96
N ASN A 346 -1.70 15.56 -29.31
CA ASN A 346 -0.87 16.58 -28.66
C ASN A 346 -0.37 17.66 -29.62
N ARG A 347 0.05 17.26 -30.83
CA ARG A 347 0.41 18.16 -31.94
C ARG A 347 -0.78 18.99 -32.39
N ASN A 348 -1.94 18.37 -32.61
CA ASN A 348 -3.13 19.09 -33.08
C ASN A 348 -3.62 20.12 -32.05
N ILE A 349 -3.46 19.82 -30.75
CA ILE A 349 -3.68 20.80 -29.68
C ILE A 349 -2.68 21.96 -29.77
N GLN A 350 -1.38 21.70 -30.05
CA GLN A 350 -0.38 22.76 -30.25
C GLN A 350 -0.69 23.64 -31.47
N ALA A 351 -1.28 23.06 -32.53
CA ALA A 351 -1.72 23.79 -33.71
C ALA A 351 -3.02 24.58 -33.50
N GLY A 352 -3.65 24.50 -32.32
CA GLY A 352 -4.88 25.22 -31.98
C GLY A 352 -6.16 24.60 -32.57
N ALA A 353 -6.11 23.37 -33.06
CA ALA A 353 -7.29 22.65 -33.52
C ALA A 353 -8.12 22.15 -32.32
N SER A 354 -9.45 22.13 -32.44
CA SER A 354 -10.32 21.57 -31.40
C SER A 354 -10.16 20.05 -31.33
N VAL A 355 -9.94 19.52 -30.12
CA VAL A 355 -9.84 18.07 -29.89
C VAL A 355 -11.13 17.35 -30.28
N ASP A 356 -12.29 17.99 -30.24
CA ASP A 356 -13.56 17.39 -30.65
C ASP A 356 -13.54 16.89 -32.09
N ILE A 357 -12.97 17.68 -33.01
CA ILE A 357 -12.93 17.34 -34.44
C ILE A 357 -11.98 16.17 -34.67
N VAL A 358 -10.81 16.20 -34.01
CA VAL A 358 -9.78 15.16 -34.13
C VAL A 358 -10.29 13.87 -33.50
N ALA A 359 -10.87 13.93 -32.30
CA ALA A 359 -11.39 12.77 -31.58
C ALA A 359 -12.63 12.16 -32.25
N ASP A 360 -13.52 12.96 -32.85
CA ASP A 360 -14.63 12.42 -33.63
C ASP A 360 -14.15 11.75 -34.93
N THR A 361 -13.09 12.29 -35.54
CA THR A 361 -12.44 11.67 -36.70
C THR A 361 -11.79 10.34 -36.31
N LEU A 362 -11.07 10.30 -35.19
CA LEU A 362 -10.44 9.07 -34.68
C LEU A 362 -11.47 8.03 -34.24
N ARG A 363 -12.55 8.43 -33.57
CA ARG A 363 -13.63 7.51 -33.16
C ARG A 363 -14.36 6.92 -34.37
N LYS A 364 -14.60 7.70 -35.43
CA LYS A 364 -15.26 7.21 -36.65
C LYS A 364 -14.34 6.33 -37.51
N ARG A 365 -13.04 6.62 -37.56
CA ARG A 365 -12.09 5.95 -38.47
C ARG A 365 -11.32 4.79 -37.83
N CYS A 366 -11.03 4.84 -36.54
CA CYS A 366 -10.20 3.86 -35.82
C CYS A 366 -10.63 3.69 -34.36
N GLY A 367 -11.91 3.38 -34.14
CA GLY A 367 -12.52 3.26 -32.81
C GLY A 367 -11.93 2.15 -31.93
N SER A 368 -11.30 1.11 -32.49
CA SER A 368 -10.61 0.08 -31.70
C SER A 368 -9.27 0.56 -31.12
N PHE A 369 -8.65 1.58 -31.72
CA PHE A 369 -7.37 2.13 -31.27
C PHE A 369 -7.53 3.27 -30.27
N CYS A 370 -8.63 4.01 -30.31
CA CYS A 370 -8.91 5.14 -29.42
C CYS A 370 -10.17 4.86 -28.58
N SER A 371 -9.98 4.67 -27.28
CA SER A 371 -11.09 4.43 -26.36
C SER A 371 -11.87 5.72 -26.06
N ALA A 372 -13.10 5.58 -25.56
CA ALA A 372 -13.89 6.73 -25.12
C ALA A 372 -13.19 7.52 -24.00
N ASP A 373 -12.48 6.82 -23.11
CA ASP A 373 -11.74 7.40 -22.00
C ASP A 373 -10.53 8.21 -22.49
N ASP A 374 -9.79 7.70 -23.50
CA ASP A 374 -8.67 8.43 -24.09
C ASP A 374 -9.10 9.80 -24.63
N VAL A 375 -10.31 9.87 -25.23
CA VAL A 375 -10.85 11.13 -25.73
C VAL A 375 -11.15 12.12 -24.61
N VAL A 376 -11.73 11.65 -23.50
CA VAL A 376 -11.99 12.50 -22.34
C VAL A 376 -10.68 12.98 -21.71
N LEU A 377 -9.65 12.13 -21.66
CA LEU A 377 -8.31 12.49 -21.23
C LEU A 377 -7.70 13.59 -22.11
N TYR A 378 -7.75 13.45 -23.44
CA TYR A 378 -7.23 14.48 -24.34
C TYR A 378 -7.99 15.80 -24.23
N LYS A 379 -9.30 15.77 -23.98
CA LYS A 379 -10.09 16.97 -23.67
C LYS A 379 -9.63 17.61 -22.36
N ALA A 380 -9.36 16.83 -21.32
CA ALA A 380 -8.88 17.34 -20.04
C ALA A 380 -7.54 18.09 -20.21
N ILE A 381 -6.60 17.52 -20.98
CA ILE A 381 -5.31 18.11 -21.33
C ILE A 381 -5.49 19.38 -22.17
N GLU A 382 -6.42 19.39 -23.13
CA GLU A 382 -6.75 20.57 -23.93
C GLU A 382 -7.24 21.74 -23.06
N GLN A 383 -8.15 21.49 -22.12
CA GLN A 383 -8.63 22.53 -21.20
C GLN A 383 -7.50 23.07 -20.33
N LEU A 384 -6.58 22.21 -19.89
CA LEU A 384 -5.43 22.62 -19.08
C LEU A 384 -4.48 23.53 -19.87
N ARG A 385 -4.18 23.18 -21.14
CA ARG A 385 -3.39 24.05 -22.02
C ARG A 385 -4.09 25.37 -22.34
N LYS A 386 -5.40 25.35 -22.60
CA LYS A 386 -6.19 26.59 -22.77
C LYS A 386 -6.14 27.47 -21.53
N ALA A 387 -6.16 26.87 -20.33
CA ALA A 387 -6.03 27.61 -19.07
C ALA A 387 -4.65 28.26 -18.90
N ARG A 388 -3.59 27.67 -19.47
CA ARG A 388 -2.23 28.25 -19.45
C ARG A 388 -2.14 29.55 -20.25
N ASP A 389 -2.77 29.57 -21.42
CA ASP A 389 -2.69 30.69 -22.35
C ASP A 389 -3.77 31.77 -22.05
N MET A 390 -4.65 31.52 -21.06
CA MET A 390 -5.72 32.44 -20.64
C MET A 390 -5.22 33.51 -19.67
N ILE A 391 -5.55 34.78 -19.96
CA ILE A 391 -5.16 35.94 -19.13
C ILE A 391 -6.21 36.23 -18.05
N ASP A 392 -7.49 36.04 -18.36
CA ASP A 392 -8.60 36.33 -17.44
C ASP A 392 -8.67 35.29 -16.30
N PRO A 393 -8.59 35.70 -15.01
CA PRO A 393 -8.51 34.78 -13.89
C PRO A 393 -9.79 33.94 -13.72
N ASP A 394 -10.97 34.52 -13.92
CA ASP A 394 -12.25 33.80 -13.76
C ASP A 394 -12.45 32.74 -14.85
N SER A 395 -12.09 33.06 -16.09
CA SER A 395 -12.12 32.11 -17.20
C SER A 395 -11.04 31.04 -17.04
N LYS A 396 -9.86 31.39 -16.53
CA LYS A 396 -8.80 30.43 -16.19
C LYS A 396 -9.26 29.42 -15.14
N ILE A 397 -9.87 29.87 -14.04
CA ILE A 397 -10.38 28.98 -12.98
C ILE A 397 -11.47 28.05 -13.54
N ARG A 398 -12.39 28.55 -14.37
CA ARG A 398 -13.42 27.71 -15.00
C ARG A 398 -12.84 26.60 -15.88
N LEU A 399 -11.80 26.91 -16.67
CA LEU A 399 -11.10 25.92 -17.50
C LEU A 399 -10.38 24.86 -16.64
N LEU A 400 -9.76 25.29 -15.52
CA LEU A 400 -9.10 24.38 -14.59
C LEU A 400 -10.09 23.46 -13.87
N GLN A 401 -11.24 23.97 -13.43
CA GLN A 401 -12.32 23.17 -12.83
C GLN A 401 -12.90 22.17 -13.82
N GLU A 402 -13.11 22.56 -15.08
CA GLU A 402 -13.58 21.63 -16.10
C GLU A 402 -12.53 20.57 -16.44
N SER A 403 -11.25 20.94 -16.48
CA SER A 403 -10.14 19.99 -16.63
C SER A 403 -10.09 18.98 -15.48
N GLU A 404 -10.18 19.44 -14.23
CA GLU A 404 -10.27 18.60 -13.03
C GLU A 404 -11.46 17.62 -13.11
N ARG A 405 -12.63 18.11 -13.53
CA ARG A 405 -13.85 17.31 -13.71
C ARG A 405 -13.65 16.21 -14.76
N LEU A 406 -13.04 16.54 -15.90
CA LEU A 406 -12.78 15.58 -16.98
C LEU A 406 -11.74 14.53 -16.56
N PHE A 407 -10.64 14.93 -15.90
CA PHE A 407 -9.66 13.98 -15.35
C PHE A 407 -10.29 13.04 -14.32
N SER A 408 -11.19 13.55 -13.47
CA SER A 408 -11.88 12.74 -12.47
C SER A 408 -12.84 11.71 -13.10
N GLN A 409 -13.39 11.97 -14.29
CA GLN A 409 -14.21 10.99 -15.02
C GLN A 409 -13.42 9.79 -15.52
N VAL A 410 -12.14 9.98 -15.85
CA VAL A 410 -11.22 8.93 -16.34
C VAL A 410 -10.24 8.46 -15.27
N ALA A 411 -10.53 8.74 -14.01
CA ALA A 411 -9.65 8.46 -12.89
C ALA A 411 -9.30 6.97 -12.73
N SER A 412 -10.17 6.04 -13.17
CA SER A 412 -9.91 4.59 -13.10
C SER A 412 -8.91 4.07 -14.13
N THR A 413 -8.70 4.78 -15.23
CA THR A 413 -7.80 4.38 -16.33
C THR A 413 -6.54 5.23 -16.40
N LEU A 414 -6.45 6.26 -15.55
CA LEU A 414 -5.32 7.18 -15.52
C LEU A 414 -4.05 6.50 -14.97
N SER A 415 -2.96 6.61 -15.71
CA SER A 415 -1.64 6.13 -15.25
C SER A 415 -1.02 7.09 -14.22
N LEU A 416 -0.14 6.56 -13.35
CA LEU A 416 0.56 7.36 -12.34
C LEU A 416 1.44 8.46 -12.97
N GLU A 417 2.03 8.21 -14.14
CA GLU A 417 2.84 9.20 -14.86
C GLU A 417 1.98 10.36 -15.36
N THR A 418 0.87 10.05 -16.05
CA THR A 418 -0.08 11.07 -16.50
C THR A 418 -0.70 11.88 -15.35
N LEU A 419 -0.89 11.25 -14.18
CA LEU A 419 -1.34 11.95 -12.97
C LEU A 419 -0.28 12.93 -12.47
N LYS A 420 0.99 12.51 -12.37
CA LYS A 420 2.10 13.37 -11.94
C LYS A 420 2.26 14.57 -12.87
N ASP A 421 2.19 14.35 -14.17
CA ASP A 421 2.25 15.41 -15.18
C ASP A 421 1.10 16.41 -14.98
N ALA A 422 -0.14 15.93 -14.91
CA ALA A 422 -1.31 16.80 -14.69
C ALA A 422 -1.22 17.60 -13.37
N MET A 423 -0.77 16.96 -12.29
CA MET A 423 -0.56 17.64 -11.00
C MET A 423 0.52 18.72 -11.07
N SER A 424 1.62 18.46 -11.79
CA SER A 424 2.70 19.43 -11.99
C SER A 424 2.23 20.63 -12.82
N GLU A 425 1.39 20.41 -13.84
CA GLU A 425 0.80 21.48 -14.63
C GLU A 425 -0.21 22.29 -13.80
N PHE A 426 -1.06 21.64 -13.01
CA PHE A 426 -1.96 22.33 -12.07
C PHE A 426 -1.20 23.20 -11.05
N LEU A 427 -0.08 22.72 -10.53
CA LEU A 427 0.77 23.49 -9.63
C LEU A 427 1.38 24.71 -10.34
N THR A 428 1.88 24.53 -11.56
CA THR A 428 2.41 25.63 -12.39
C THR A 428 1.34 26.70 -12.66
N LEU A 429 0.08 26.30 -12.78
CA LEU A 429 -1.06 27.20 -12.99
C LEU A 429 -1.64 27.79 -11.70
N GLN A 430 -1.01 27.56 -10.53
CA GLN A 430 -1.42 28.01 -9.21
C GLN A 430 -2.75 27.42 -8.73
N TYR A 431 -3.02 26.15 -9.06
CA TYR A 431 -4.25 25.43 -8.68
C TYR A 431 -3.98 24.16 -7.85
N PRO A 432 -3.38 24.29 -6.65
CA PRO A 432 -3.01 23.12 -5.82
C PRO A 432 -4.22 22.33 -5.29
N SER A 433 -5.34 23.00 -4.98
CA SER A 433 -6.53 22.32 -4.44
C SER A 433 -7.20 21.37 -5.44
N GLY A 434 -7.15 21.68 -6.74
CA GLY A 434 -7.60 20.76 -7.80
C GLY A 434 -6.67 19.57 -8.00
N ALA A 435 -5.35 19.79 -7.93
CA ALA A 435 -4.36 18.71 -8.01
C ALA A 435 -4.56 17.66 -6.90
N ILE A 436 -4.78 18.11 -5.66
CA ILE A 436 -5.02 17.22 -4.52
C ILE A 436 -6.34 16.47 -4.68
N ARG A 437 -7.42 17.15 -5.08
CA ARG A 437 -8.72 16.49 -5.33
C ARG A 437 -8.66 15.44 -6.43
N LEU A 438 -7.92 15.72 -7.51
CA LEU A 438 -7.69 14.74 -8.57
C LEU A 438 -6.98 13.49 -8.05
N ALA A 439 -5.88 13.65 -7.30
CA ALA A 439 -5.15 12.52 -6.73
C ALA A 439 -6.02 11.68 -5.79
N LEU A 440 -6.83 12.33 -4.92
CA LEU A 440 -7.78 11.64 -4.04
C LEU A 440 -8.87 10.90 -4.84
N SER A 441 -9.37 11.49 -5.93
CA SER A 441 -10.35 10.84 -6.81
C SER A 441 -9.75 9.61 -7.50
N VAL A 442 -8.51 9.69 -8.00
CA VAL A 442 -7.80 8.55 -8.61
C VAL A 442 -7.55 7.45 -7.57
N ALA A 443 -7.12 7.81 -6.36
CA ALA A 443 -6.94 6.84 -5.28
C ALA A 443 -8.25 6.12 -4.92
N LYS A 444 -9.39 6.83 -4.91
CA LYS A 444 -10.71 6.24 -4.65
C LYS A 444 -11.19 5.31 -5.79
N GLU A 445 -10.99 5.73 -7.03
CA GLU A 445 -11.39 4.94 -8.21
C GLU A 445 -10.50 3.70 -8.43
N SER A 446 -9.23 3.76 -8.02
CA SER A 446 -8.31 2.61 -8.07
C SER A 446 -8.70 1.48 -7.10
N ASP A 447 -9.36 1.80 -5.99
CA ASP A 447 -9.80 0.85 -4.97
C ASP A 447 -11.24 1.15 -4.50
N ARG A 448 -12.21 0.94 -5.39
CA ARG A 448 -13.65 1.15 -5.08
C ARG A 448 -14.15 0.26 -3.94
N GLY A 449 -13.46 -0.85 -3.66
CA GLY A 449 -13.80 -1.78 -2.59
C GLY A 449 -13.26 -1.39 -1.21
N ASN A 450 -12.45 -0.33 -1.12
CA ASN A 450 -11.70 0.03 0.09
C ASN A 450 -10.94 -1.16 0.70
N LEU A 451 -10.36 -2.02 -0.15
CA LEU A 451 -9.57 -3.17 0.29
C LEU A 451 -8.35 -2.70 1.08
N ALA A 452 -7.74 -1.59 0.70
CA ALA A 452 -6.62 -0.97 1.41
C ALA A 452 -6.98 -0.56 2.85
N LEU A 453 -8.21 -0.12 3.09
CA LEU A 453 -8.70 0.21 4.43
C LEU A 453 -8.83 -1.05 5.29
N SER A 454 -9.41 -2.11 4.75
CA SER A 454 -9.53 -3.38 5.48
C SER A 454 -8.16 -3.96 5.86
N TYR A 455 -7.19 -3.88 4.94
CA TYR A 455 -5.81 -4.27 5.16
C TYR A 455 -5.15 -3.48 6.30
N LEU A 456 -5.39 -2.17 6.33
CA LEU A 456 -4.88 -1.26 7.34
C LEU A 456 -5.50 -1.54 8.72
N LEU A 457 -6.81 -1.82 8.78
CA LEU A 457 -7.52 -2.17 10.02
C LEU A 457 -7.05 -3.51 10.60
N ASP A 458 -6.71 -4.48 9.74
CA ASP A 458 -6.20 -5.81 10.14
C ASP A 458 -4.72 -5.79 10.59
N GLY A 459 -4.09 -4.61 10.70
CA GLY A 459 -2.72 -4.47 11.20
C GLY A 459 -1.63 -4.65 10.13
N SER A 460 -1.96 -4.52 8.85
CA SER A 460 -1.01 -4.56 7.72
C SER A 460 -0.15 -5.85 7.66
N PRO A 461 -0.78 -7.03 7.54
CA PRO A 461 -0.06 -8.30 7.39
C PRO A 461 0.90 -8.32 6.18
N VAL A 462 2.05 -8.98 6.31
CA VAL A 462 3.11 -8.93 5.28
C VAL A 462 2.75 -9.71 4.01
N ASP A 463 2.03 -10.83 4.16
CA ASP A 463 1.72 -11.82 3.11
C ASP A 463 0.26 -11.75 2.60
N ASP A 464 -0.35 -10.57 2.63
CA ASP A 464 -1.74 -10.39 2.19
C ASP A 464 -1.83 -9.80 0.77
N PRO A 465 -2.66 -10.35 -0.13
CA PRO A 465 -2.83 -9.82 -1.49
C PRO A 465 -3.32 -8.37 -1.51
N ARG A 466 -4.06 -7.91 -0.48
CA ARG A 466 -4.57 -6.54 -0.34
C ARG A 466 -3.46 -5.49 -0.23
N ARG A 467 -2.22 -5.92 0.07
CA ARG A 467 -1.04 -5.07 0.17
C ARG A 467 -0.74 -4.35 -1.14
N GLU A 468 -0.95 -5.00 -2.29
CA GLU A 468 -0.69 -4.38 -3.59
C GLU A 468 -1.60 -3.17 -3.83
N GLN A 469 -2.88 -3.27 -3.45
CA GLN A 469 -3.84 -2.17 -3.53
C GLN A 469 -3.49 -1.03 -2.56
N TYR A 470 -3.06 -1.37 -1.34
CA TYR A 470 -2.56 -0.37 -0.39
C TYR A 470 -1.34 0.39 -0.95
N LEU A 471 -0.36 -0.32 -1.51
CA LEU A 471 0.84 0.28 -2.12
C LEU A 471 0.50 1.14 -3.34
N ALA A 472 -0.46 0.70 -4.16
CA ALA A 472 -0.95 1.49 -5.29
C ALA A 472 -1.55 2.83 -4.82
N ARG A 473 -2.42 2.82 -3.80
CA ARG A 473 -2.97 4.05 -3.19
C ARG A 473 -1.87 4.91 -2.56
N ALA A 474 -0.94 4.30 -1.83
CA ALA A 474 0.18 5.01 -1.22
C ALA A 474 1.03 5.76 -2.27
N SER A 475 1.33 5.12 -3.41
CA SER A 475 2.07 5.76 -4.50
C SER A 475 1.34 6.97 -5.11
N ILE A 476 0.00 6.98 -5.07
CA ILE A 476 -0.82 8.12 -5.47
C ILE A 476 -0.78 9.22 -4.40
N TYR A 477 -0.84 8.87 -3.11
CA TYR A 477 -0.74 9.88 -2.03
C TYR A 477 0.64 10.54 -1.98
N GLU A 478 1.70 9.81 -2.32
CA GLU A 478 3.05 10.36 -2.43
C GLU A 478 3.14 11.51 -3.43
N THR A 479 2.26 11.59 -4.45
CA THR A 479 2.25 12.72 -5.38
C THR A 479 1.63 13.99 -4.77
N ILE A 480 0.83 13.86 -3.71
CA ILE A 480 0.23 14.99 -2.98
C ILE A 480 1.28 15.73 -2.14
N PHE A 481 2.25 15.00 -1.56
CA PHE A 481 3.22 15.59 -0.63
C PHE A 481 4.13 16.67 -1.25
N PRO A 482 4.66 16.52 -2.49
CA PRO A 482 5.37 17.60 -3.17
C PRO A 482 4.49 18.84 -3.41
N VAL A 483 3.19 18.68 -3.68
CA VAL A 483 2.25 19.80 -3.85
C VAL A 483 2.09 20.57 -2.55
N LEU A 484 1.91 19.87 -1.41
CA LEU A 484 1.82 20.50 -0.09
C LEU A 484 3.11 21.24 0.28
N GLN A 485 4.27 20.69 -0.05
CA GLN A 485 5.56 21.35 0.18
C GLN A 485 5.70 22.64 -0.62
N ALA A 486 5.32 22.61 -1.90
CA ALA A 486 5.37 23.80 -2.74
C ALA A 486 4.45 24.92 -2.21
N VAL A 487 3.28 24.55 -1.66
CA VAL A 487 2.34 25.48 -1.05
C VAL A 487 2.85 26.04 0.28
N ASP A 488 3.44 25.19 1.13
CA ASP A 488 4.08 25.61 2.39
C ASP A 488 5.26 26.57 2.11
N ASP A 489 6.10 26.24 1.13
CA ASP A 489 7.25 27.06 0.71
C ASP A 489 6.80 28.41 0.13
N GLU A 490 5.75 28.43 -0.69
CA GLU A 490 5.18 29.67 -1.24
C GLU A 490 4.66 30.57 -0.12
N THR A 491 3.91 30.00 0.82
CA THR A 491 3.33 30.72 1.96
C THR A 491 4.41 31.28 2.88
N SER A 492 5.47 30.52 3.13
CA SER A 492 6.59 30.95 3.99
C SER A 492 7.35 32.16 3.44
N ARG A 493 7.34 32.36 2.11
CA ARG A 493 8.01 33.48 1.43
C ARG A 493 7.15 34.74 1.36
N SER A 494 5.83 34.59 1.45
CA SER A 494 4.87 35.69 1.41
C SER A 494 4.44 36.14 2.81
N PRO A 495 4.17 37.43 3.05
CA PRO A 495 3.50 37.85 4.28
C PRO A 495 2.10 37.24 4.37
N THR A 496 1.67 36.88 5.58
CA THR A 496 0.36 36.24 5.84
C THR A 496 -0.81 37.16 5.56
N THR A 497 -0.65 38.45 5.82
CA THR A 497 -1.64 39.48 5.53
C THR A 497 -0.98 40.71 4.91
N ILE A 498 -1.64 41.29 3.90
CA ILE A 498 -1.32 42.60 3.34
C ILE A 498 -2.60 43.43 3.46
N ASP A 499 -2.53 44.60 4.08
CA ASP A 499 -3.68 45.50 4.30
C ASP A 499 -4.90 44.85 5.00
N GLY A 500 -4.66 43.87 5.88
CA GLY A 500 -5.69 43.16 6.64
C GLY A 500 -6.43 42.05 5.87
N LEU A 501 -6.10 41.84 4.60
CA LEU A 501 -6.62 40.73 3.78
C LEU A 501 -5.57 39.60 3.68
N PRO A 502 -5.99 38.33 3.66
CA PRO A 502 -5.10 37.22 3.37
C PRO A 502 -4.54 37.36 1.96
N THR A 503 -3.25 37.07 1.79
CA THR A 503 -2.62 37.06 0.46
C THR A 503 -3.15 35.91 -0.38
N ASP A 504 -3.05 36.01 -1.72
CA ASP A 504 -3.48 34.94 -2.62
C ASP A 504 -2.76 33.60 -2.32
N ALA A 505 -1.49 33.67 -1.91
CA ALA A 505 -0.73 32.51 -1.46
C ALA A 505 -1.34 31.88 -0.19
N GLN A 506 -1.71 32.70 0.80
CA GLN A 506 -2.39 32.25 2.01
C GLN A 506 -3.77 31.64 1.71
N LEU A 507 -4.53 32.22 0.76
CA LEU A 507 -5.82 31.68 0.35
C LEU A 507 -5.65 30.32 -0.34
N ARG A 508 -4.68 30.17 -1.24
CA ARG A 508 -4.35 28.88 -1.88
C ARG A 508 -3.93 27.84 -0.85
N HIS A 509 -3.13 28.23 0.14
CA HIS A 509 -2.76 27.36 1.25
C HIS A 509 -3.98 26.90 2.04
N GLN A 510 -4.87 27.82 2.44
CA GLN A 510 -6.10 27.48 3.14
C GLN A 510 -6.98 26.51 2.34
N LEU A 511 -7.18 26.76 1.04
CA LEU A 511 -7.97 25.89 0.16
C LEU A 511 -7.33 24.50 -0.03
N ALA A 512 -6.00 24.43 -0.18
CA ALA A 512 -5.29 23.15 -0.33
C ALA A 512 -5.39 22.30 0.94
N TYR A 513 -5.15 22.89 2.11
CA TYR A 513 -5.28 22.19 3.38
C TYR A 513 -6.73 21.88 3.75
N GLN A 514 -7.70 22.72 3.36
CA GLN A 514 -9.11 22.41 3.53
C GLN A 514 -9.47 21.08 2.85
N VAL A 515 -9.04 20.87 1.60
CA VAL A 515 -9.24 19.59 0.88
C VAL A 515 -8.61 18.41 1.63
N VAL A 516 -7.40 18.60 2.19
CA VAL A 516 -6.69 17.55 2.93
C VAL A 516 -7.42 17.18 4.22
N TRP A 517 -7.89 18.18 4.97
CA TRP A 517 -8.56 17.98 6.25
C TRP A 517 -10.01 17.50 6.12
N GLU A 518 -10.71 17.90 5.07
CA GLU A 518 -12.08 17.44 4.74
C GLU A 518 -12.11 16.07 4.05
N SER A 519 -10.96 15.44 3.79
CA SER A 519 -10.90 14.13 3.14
C SER A 519 -11.42 13.04 4.07
N ASP A 520 -12.38 12.24 3.60
CA ASP A 520 -12.95 11.09 4.35
C ASP A 520 -12.09 9.81 4.24
N ASP A 521 -10.97 9.86 3.50
CA ASP A 521 -10.14 8.70 3.21
C ASP A 521 -9.14 8.42 4.34
N GLU A 522 -9.46 7.47 5.22
CA GLU A 522 -8.62 7.13 6.38
C GLU A 522 -7.24 6.59 5.99
N VAL A 523 -7.12 5.96 4.81
CA VAL A 523 -5.84 5.44 4.32
C VAL A 523 -4.93 6.60 3.92
N PHE A 524 -5.47 7.58 3.18
CA PHE A 524 -4.77 8.83 2.87
C PHE A 524 -4.34 9.55 4.14
N GLN A 525 -5.25 9.73 5.09
CA GLN A 525 -4.95 10.42 6.35
C GLN A 525 -3.85 9.70 7.15
N SER A 526 -3.85 8.37 7.17
CA SER A 526 -2.78 7.59 7.81
C SER A 526 -1.42 7.85 7.16
N CYS A 527 -1.34 7.80 5.82
CA CYS A 527 -0.12 8.12 5.08
C CYS A 527 0.32 9.59 5.27
N LEU A 528 -0.64 10.52 5.36
CA LEU A 528 -0.39 11.93 5.64
C LEU A 528 0.20 12.13 7.04
N PHE A 529 -0.32 11.42 8.05
CA PHE A 529 0.19 11.51 9.42
C PHE A 529 1.60 10.90 9.53
N ASP A 530 1.88 9.79 8.84
CA ASP A 530 3.23 9.24 8.74
C ASP A 530 4.17 10.29 8.12
N TRP A 531 3.75 10.94 7.04
CA TRP A 531 4.54 11.99 6.39
C TRP A 531 4.78 13.22 7.27
N PHE A 532 3.80 13.66 8.06
CA PHE A 532 3.99 14.74 9.03
C PHE A 532 4.97 14.33 10.15
N PHE A 533 4.86 13.09 10.61
CA PHE A 533 5.72 12.54 11.65
C PHE A 533 7.19 12.48 11.20
N ASP A 534 7.46 11.95 10.00
CA ASP A 534 8.81 11.83 9.44
C ASP A 534 9.51 13.19 9.25
N ARG A 535 8.72 14.27 9.13
CA ARG A 535 9.21 15.65 9.00
C ARG A 535 9.32 16.41 10.32
N GLY A 536 8.98 15.79 11.45
CA GLY A 536 8.94 16.44 12.76
C GLY A 536 7.84 17.50 12.88
N LEU A 537 6.79 17.42 12.06
CA LEU A 537 5.64 18.33 12.09
C LEU A 537 4.57 17.87 13.12
N SER A 538 5.01 17.44 14.29
CA SER A 538 4.16 16.90 15.35
C SER A 538 3.08 17.87 15.82
N GLU A 539 3.34 19.17 15.82
CA GLU A 539 2.32 20.19 16.16
C GLU A 539 1.12 20.19 15.21
N LYS A 540 1.34 19.98 13.90
CA LYS A 540 0.23 19.88 12.93
C LYS A 540 -0.64 18.66 13.24
N LEU A 541 -0.01 17.54 13.61
CA LEU A 541 -0.68 16.31 14.02
C LEU A 541 -1.48 16.50 15.33
N LEU A 542 -0.91 17.20 16.32
CA LEU A 542 -1.59 17.52 17.58
C LEU A 542 -2.78 18.48 17.39
N SER A 543 -2.72 19.35 16.38
CA SER A 543 -3.79 20.31 16.05
C SER A 543 -4.95 19.71 15.26
N PHE A 544 -4.78 18.51 14.67
CA PHE A 544 -5.78 17.93 13.78
C PHE A 544 -7.01 17.44 14.55
N GLU A 545 -8.19 17.93 14.19
CA GLU A 545 -9.48 17.59 14.79
C GLU A 545 -10.30 16.70 13.85
N GLY A 546 -9.97 15.40 13.81
CA GLY A 546 -10.73 14.40 13.05
C GLY A 546 -10.86 13.06 13.79
N PRO A 547 -11.80 12.19 13.37
CA PRO A 547 -12.06 10.92 14.06
C PRO A 547 -10.95 9.86 13.85
N THR A 548 -10.12 10.02 12.83
CA THR A 548 -9.13 9.02 12.37
C THR A 548 -7.79 9.07 13.09
N ILE A 549 -7.46 10.21 13.71
CA ILE A 549 -6.16 10.42 14.35
C ILE A 549 -5.95 9.56 15.59
N ILE A 550 -7.01 9.33 16.38
CA ILE A 550 -6.95 8.47 17.57
C ILE A 550 -6.68 7.01 17.15
N PRO A 551 -7.48 6.38 16.25
CA PRO A 551 -7.18 5.05 15.73
C PRO A 551 -5.78 4.93 15.12
N TYR A 552 -5.33 5.93 14.37
CA TYR A 552 -3.99 5.96 13.79
C TYR A 552 -2.91 5.94 14.88
N LEU A 553 -2.98 6.86 15.84
CA LEU A 553 -1.98 6.98 16.91
C LEU A 553 -1.98 5.74 17.80
N GLN A 554 -3.15 5.16 18.13
CA GLN A 554 -3.25 3.91 18.89
C GLN A 554 -2.57 2.74 18.17
N ARG A 555 -2.80 2.58 16.86
CA ARG A 555 -2.17 1.52 16.06
C ARG A 555 -0.64 1.69 15.99
N ARG A 556 -0.16 2.92 15.79
CA ARG A 556 1.28 3.22 15.70
C ARG A 556 1.97 3.16 17.07
N ALA A 557 1.29 3.57 18.15
CA ALA A 557 1.81 3.55 19.51
C ALA A 557 2.20 2.15 19.99
N ALA A 558 1.50 1.10 19.51
CA ALA A 558 1.83 -0.29 19.81
C ALA A 558 3.24 -0.72 19.35
N ASN A 559 3.81 -0.03 18.36
CA ASN A 559 5.13 -0.35 17.79
C ASN A 559 6.15 0.79 17.94
N SER A 560 5.77 1.95 18.45
CA SER A 560 6.63 3.15 18.48
C SER A 560 6.38 4.00 19.71
N ILE A 561 7.44 4.16 20.52
CA ILE A 561 7.46 5.03 21.71
C ILE A 561 7.12 6.48 21.33
N GLN A 562 7.67 6.98 20.23
CA GLN A 562 7.45 8.36 19.78
C GLN A 562 5.97 8.61 19.43
N HIS A 563 5.28 7.63 18.87
CA HIS A 563 3.85 7.73 18.59
C HIS A 563 3.00 7.63 19.87
N ALA A 564 3.40 6.78 20.82
CA ALA A 564 2.78 6.74 22.14
C ALA A 564 2.95 8.08 22.89
N ASP A 565 4.11 8.73 22.73
CA ASP A 565 4.37 10.06 23.26
C ASP A 565 3.44 11.13 22.67
N LEU A 566 3.20 11.08 21.34
CA LEU A 566 2.23 11.96 20.69
C LEU A 566 0.79 11.67 21.13
N LEU A 567 0.44 10.42 21.37
CA LEU A 567 -0.91 10.01 21.78
C LEU A 567 -1.30 10.60 23.14
N TRP A 568 -0.46 10.48 24.16
CA TRP A 568 -0.79 11.06 25.47
C TRP A 568 -0.76 12.60 25.44
N GLN A 569 0.12 13.21 24.63
CA GLN A 569 0.14 14.68 24.43
C GLN A 569 -1.15 15.16 23.77
N TYR A 570 -1.62 14.41 22.76
CA TYR A 570 -2.88 14.68 22.08
C TYR A 570 -4.07 14.63 23.05
N TYR A 571 -4.16 13.58 23.87
CA TYR A 571 -5.19 13.47 24.91
C TYR A 571 -5.08 14.59 25.95
N SER A 572 -3.87 14.92 26.40
CA SER A 572 -3.63 15.98 27.38
C SER A 572 -4.07 17.36 26.86
N ARG A 573 -3.82 17.67 25.59
CA ARG A 573 -4.21 18.97 24.98
C ARG A 573 -5.73 19.14 24.89
N ARG A 574 -6.48 18.03 24.85
CA ARG A 574 -7.95 18.00 24.79
C ARG A 574 -8.61 17.78 26.14
N GLU A 575 -7.85 17.86 27.23
CA GLU A 575 -8.33 17.64 28.59
C GLU A 575 -8.90 16.23 28.84
N VAL A 576 -8.52 15.25 28.00
CA VAL A 576 -8.88 13.83 28.16
C VAL A 576 -7.83 13.15 29.04
N TYR A 577 -7.80 13.53 30.32
CA TYR A 577 -6.72 13.12 31.24
C TYR A 577 -6.70 11.62 31.55
N PHE A 578 -7.84 10.94 31.50
CA PHE A 578 -7.92 9.51 31.78
C PHE A 578 -7.15 8.70 30.73
N ASP A 579 -7.44 8.90 29.45
CA ASP A 579 -6.78 8.18 28.35
C ASP A 579 -5.30 8.56 28.25
N ALA A 580 -4.94 9.82 28.56
CA ALA A 580 -3.54 10.24 28.64
C ALA A 580 -2.76 9.48 29.73
N ALA A 581 -3.34 9.38 30.94
CA ALA A 581 -2.73 8.64 32.05
C ALA A 581 -2.67 7.13 31.77
N ALA A 582 -3.71 6.56 31.15
CA ALA A 582 -3.74 5.16 30.75
C ALA A 582 -2.66 4.84 29.70
N THR A 583 -2.50 5.70 28.68
CA THR A 583 -1.46 5.54 27.65
C THR A 583 -0.05 5.59 28.27
N LEU A 584 0.21 6.54 29.18
CA LEU A 584 1.50 6.64 29.87
C LEU A 584 1.78 5.43 30.77
N ARG A 585 0.77 4.90 31.44
CA ARG A 585 0.87 3.66 32.21
C ARG A 585 1.19 2.47 31.31
N GLU A 586 0.45 2.31 30.20
CA GLU A 586 0.71 1.25 29.23
C GLU A 586 2.12 1.34 28.65
N LEU A 587 2.60 2.56 28.38
CA LEU A 587 3.98 2.79 27.93
C LEU A 587 5.00 2.40 29.00
N ALA A 588 4.75 2.76 30.27
CA ALA A 588 5.61 2.39 31.38
C ALA A 588 5.61 0.88 31.71
N MET A 589 4.56 0.15 31.31
CA MET A 589 4.43 -1.31 31.48
C MET A 589 4.72 -2.11 30.19
N SER A 590 5.04 -1.42 29.10
CA SER A 590 5.26 -2.04 27.79
C SER A 590 6.56 -2.87 27.75
N PRO A 591 6.70 -3.78 26.77
CA PRO A 591 7.94 -4.50 26.53
C PRO A 591 8.98 -3.68 25.73
N PHE A 592 8.76 -2.37 25.55
CA PHE A 592 9.74 -1.53 24.86
C PHE A 592 11.03 -1.39 25.67
N GLU A 593 12.16 -1.25 24.97
CA GLU A 593 13.46 -0.95 25.57
C GLU A 593 13.47 0.50 26.11
N ILE A 594 12.87 0.69 27.29
CA ILE A 594 12.76 1.96 28.00
C ILE A 594 13.51 1.80 29.33
N PRO A 595 14.51 2.67 29.62
CA PRO A 595 15.24 2.63 30.88
C PRO A 595 14.32 2.93 32.06
N LEU A 596 14.68 2.42 33.24
CA LEU A 596 13.80 2.48 34.41
C LEU A 596 13.46 3.92 34.82
N ASP A 597 14.43 4.83 34.73
CA ASP A 597 14.24 6.26 35.03
C ASP A 597 13.14 6.90 34.15
N LYS A 598 13.09 6.51 32.86
CA LYS A 598 12.05 6.98 31.93
C LYS A 598 10.69 6.39 32.27
N ARG A 599 10.62 5.13 32.70
CA ARG A 599 9.37 4.51 33.17
C ARG A 599 8.84 5.22 34.42
N ILE A 600 9.71 5.57 35.37
CA ILE A 600 9.35 6.37 36.55
C ILE A 600 8.87 7.77 36.14
N GLU A 601 9.50 8.40 35.15
CA GLU A 601 9.03 9.68 34.59
C GLU A 601 7.61 9.55 34.01
N TYR A 602 7.34 8.50 33.22
CA TYR A 602 6.01 8.24 32.66
C TYR A 602 4.96 7.99 33.74
N LEU A 603 5.24 7.16 34.74
CA LEU A 603 4.34 6.90 35.87
C LEU A 603 4.09 8.17 36.71
N SER A 604 5.13 9.00 36.92
CA SER A 604 5.02 10.26 37.64
C SER A 604 4.12 11.26 36.90
N ARG A 605 4.26 11.34 35.56
CA ARG A 605 3.38 12.15 34.71
C ARG A 605 1.95 11.62 34.71
N ALA A 606 1.77 10.30 34.59
CA ALA A 606 0.47 9.65 34.65
C ALA A 606 -0.24 9.96 35.98
N ARG A 607 0.48 9.86 37.11
CA ARG A 607 -0.01 10.24 38.44
C ARG A 607 -0.45 11.72 38.50
N GLY A 608 0.32 12.61 37.87
CA GLY A 608 -0.03 14.03 37.76
C GLY A 608 -1.36 14.24 37.03
N LEU A 609 -1.53 13.60 35.88
CA LEU A 609 -2.73 13.67 35.04
C LEU A 609 -3.95 13.03 35.72
N SER A 610 -3.78 11.94 36.46
CA SER A 610 -4.87 11.30 37.21
C SER A 610 -5.42 12.17 38.35
N ASN A 611 -4.66 13.15 38.83
CA ASN A 611 -5.10 14.11 39.84
C ASN A 611 -5.83 15.35 39.24
N CYS A 612 -5.90 15.45 37.90
CA CYS A 612 -6.62 16.53 37.23
C CYS A 612 -8.15 16.35 37.34
N ARG A 613 -8.89 17.41 36.98
CA ARG A 613 -10.36 17.38 37.01
C ARG A 613 -10.89 16.38 35.97
N CYS A 614 -11.81 15.53 36.39
CA CYS A 614 -12.41 14.48 35.56
C CYS A 614 -13.92 14.75 35.36
N PRO A 615 -14.51 14.38 34.21
CA PRO A 615 -15.95 14.47 33.98
C PRO A 615 -16.79 13.74 35.04
N VAL A 616 -18.02 14.23 35.26
CA VAL A 616 -18.96 13.67 36.24
C VAL A 616 -19.29 12.22 35.86
N GLY A 617 -19.01 11.26 36.75
CA GLY A 617 -19.23 9.82 36.54
C GLY A 617 -17.96 8.98 36.29
N SER A 618 -16.84 9.59 35.89
CA SER A 618 -15.58 8.86 35.62
C SER A 618 -14.59 8.85 36.81
N ARG A 619 -15.00 9.41 37.95
CA ARG A 619 -14.12 9.59 39.13
C ARG A 619 -13.69 8.28 39.77
N GLN A 620 -14.55 7.26 39.76
CA GLN A 620 -14.22 5.95 40.31
C GLN A 620 -13.13 5.27 39.47
N ALA A 621 -13.32 5.19 38.14
CA ALA A 621 -12.34 4.63 37.23
C ALA A 621 -10.99 5.37 37.29
N MET A 622 -11.02 6.70 37.45
CA MET A 622 -9.80 7.50 37.64
C MET A 622 -9.08 7.17 38.95
N ASN A 623 -9.81 6.98 40.05
CA ASN A 623 -9.22 6.58 41.33
C ASN A 623 -8.63 5.17 41.25
N ASP A 624 -9.31 4.24 40.58
CA ASP A 624 -8.81 2.87 40.38
C ASP A 624 -7.52 2.87 39.54
N LEU A 625 -7.47 3.70 38.49
CA LEU A 625 -6.26 3.90 37.68
C LEU A 625 -5.12 4.54 38.50
N LEU A 626 -5.44 5.55 39.31
CA LEU A 626 -4.47 6.21 40.18
C LEU A 626 -3.86 5.23 41.18
N GLN A 627 -4.68 4.36 41.78
CA GLN A 627 -4.20 3.33 42.70
C GLN A 627 -3.21 2.38 42.00
N ARG A 628 -3.54 1.89 40.81
CA ARG A 628 -2.64 1.02 40.03
C ARG A 628 -1.32 1.72 39.67
N ILE A 629 -1.38 2.98 39.24
CA ILE A 629 -0.19 3.78 38.95
C ILE A 629 0.69 3.95 40.20
N GLN A 630 0.08 4.14 41.37
CA GLN A 630 0.83 4.24 42.63
C GLN A 630 1.53 2.94 42.98
N GLU A 631 0.83 1.81 42.91
CA GLU A 631 1.40 0.48 43.16
C GLU A 631 2.57 0.18 42.20
N GLU A 632 2.40 0.47 40.90
CA GLU A 632 3.44 0.29 39.87
C GLU A 632 4.63 1.24 40.09
N MET A 633 4.37 2.48 40.53
CA MET A 633 5.41 3.47 40.84
C MET A 633 6.21 3.07 42.09
N ASP A 634 5.56 2.51 43.11
CA ASP A 634 6.24 2.02 44.32
C ASP A 634 7.18 0.85 43.97
N VAL A 635 6.74 -0.09 43.11
CA VAL A 635 7.61 -1.15 42.57
C VAL A 635 8.79 -0.56 41.80
N ALA A 636 8.55 0.41 40.92
CA ALA A 636 9.59 1.04 40.12
C ALA A 636 10.64 1.76 40.99
N MET A 637 10.20 2.43 42.06
CA MET A 637 11.10 3.07 43.03
C MET A 637 11.94 2.06 43.81
N ILE A 638 11.35 0.94 44.25
CA ILE A 638 12.10 -0.15 44.90
C ILE A 638 13.14 -0.74 43.94
N GLN A 639 12.75 -0.99 42.68
CA GLN A 639 13.66 -1.50 41.66
C GLN A 639 14.80 -0.51 41.38
N ALA A 640 14.52 0.80 41.37
CA ALA A 640 15.54 1.84 41.20
C ALA A 640 16.50 1.92 42.41
N ASP A 641 15.99 1.76 43.63
CA ASP A 641 16.81 1.67 44.84
C ASP A 641 17.73 0.45 44.78
N ILE A 642 17.25 -0.71 44.32
CA ILE A 642 18.08 -1.92 44.09
C ILE A 642 19.14 -1.65 43.03
N LEU A 643 18.76 -1.09 41.88
CA LEU A 643 19.69 -0.79 40.79
C LEU A 643 20.81 0.15 41.26
N ARG A 644 20.46 1.20 42.01
CA ARG A 644 21.43 2.12 42.60
C ARG A 644 22.35 1.40 43.59
N ARG A 645 21.80 0.56 44.48
CA ARG A 645 22.57 -0.21 45.47
C ARG A 645 23.56 -1.17 44.79
N VAL A 646 23.12 -1.84 43.73
CA VAL A 646 23.92 -2.76 42.91
C VAL A 646 25.06 -2.02 42.20
N ARG A 647 24.80 -0.83 41.65
CA ARG A 647 25.84 0.04 41.04
C ARG A 647 26.93 0.44 42.04
N ASP A 648 26.55 0.70 43.28
CA ASP A 648 27.45 1.13 44.35
C ASP A 648 28.15 -0.04 45.09
N ASP A 649 27.71 -1.30 44.87
CA ASP A 649 28.21 -2.47 45.62
C ASP A 649 29.51 -3.04 45.05
N LYS A 650 30.60 -2.78 45.77
CA LYS A 650 31.96 -3.24 45.43
C LYS A 650 32.14 -4.77 45.49
N ARG A 651 31.21 -5.51 46.08
CA ARG A 651 31.26 -6.98 46.17
C ARG A 651 30.93 -7.66 44.83
N ILE A 652 30.29 -6.93 43.91
CA ILE A 652 29.80 -7.45 42.63
C ILE A 652 30.88 -7.28 41.55
N SER A 653 31.22 -8.38 40.86
CA SER A 653 32.15 -8.33 39.72
C SER A 653 31.58 -7.52 38.55
N THR A 654 32.42 -6.87 37.75
CA THR A 654 32.00 -6.02 36.62
C THR A 654 31.12 -6.76 35.59
N ASN A 655 31.40 -8.03 35.31
CA ASN A 655 30.59 -8.82 34.37
C ASN A 655 29.19 -9.11 34.94
N LYS A 656 29.12 -9.43 36.23
CA LYS A 656 27.84 -9.66 36.91
C LYS A 656 27.03 -8.38 37.06
N LEU A 657 27.70 -7.24 37.26
CA LEU A 657 27.06 -5.93 37.33
C LEU A 657 26.31 -5.62 36.03
N ALA A 658 26.95 -5.80 34.87
CA ALA A 658 26.32 -5.57 33.58
C ALA A 658 25.09 -6.48 33.34
N GLU A 659 25.15 -7.75 33.77
CA GLU A 659 23.99 -8.66 33.71
C GLU A 659 22.83 -8.20 34.60
N LEU A 660 23.12 -7.71 35.81
CA LEU A 660 22.09 -7.22 36.73
C LEU A 660 21.48 -5.91 36.25
N GLU A 661 22.30 -5.00 35.74
CA GLU A 661 21.84 -3.73 35.16
C GLU A 661 20.93 -3.96 33.95
N ALA A 662 21.27 -4.89 33.06
CA ALA A 662 20.43 -5.21 31.90
C ALA A 662 19.04 -5.73 32.30
N VAL A 663 18.91 -6.37 33.46
CA VAL A 663 17.64 -6.90 33.97
C VAL A 663 16.88 -5.85 34.80
N LEU A 664 17.58 -5.00 35.56
CA LEU A 664 16.98 -4.02 36.46
C LEU A 664 16.67 -2.67 35.80
N ASP A 665 17.45 -2.24 34.80
CA ASP A 665 17.28 -0.97 34.08
C ASP A 665 16.36 -1.14 32.85
N GLY A 666 15.16 -1.67 33.10
CA GLY A 666 14.21 -2.05 32.05
C GLY A 666 12.80 -2.26 32.59
N GLU A 667 12.18 -3.38 32.24
CA GLU A 667 10.81 -3.74 32.64
C GLU A 667 10.65 -3.84 34.17
N LEU A 668 9.43 -3.53 34.65
CA LEU A 668 9.12 -3.69 36.07
C LEU A 668 9.01 -5.17 36.43
N LEU A 669 9.83 -5.59 37.39
CA LEU A 669 9.85 -6.96 37.86
C LEU A 669 8.83 -7.17 38.98
N PRO A 670 8.24 -8.36 39.11
CA PRO A 670 7.40 -8.70 40.25
C PRO A 670 8.16 -8.51 41.57
N MET A 671 7.48 -8.02 42.61
CA MET A 671 8.09 -7.83 43.94
C MET A 671 8.75 -9.11 44.49
N THR A 672 8.18 -10.27 44.20
CA THR A 672 8.75 -11.58 44.56
C THR A 672 10.12 -11.83 43.91
N ASP A 673 10.29 -11.40 42.66
CA ASP A 673 11.56 -11.51 41.94
C ASP A 673 12.57 -10.50 42.47
N LEU A 674 12.16 -9.25 42.71
CA LEU A 674 12.98 -8.23 43.36
C LEU A 674 13.50 -8.70 44.73
N PHE A 675 12.68 -9.42 45.50
CA PHE A 675 13.09 -9.99 46.78
C PHE A 675 14.05 -11.18 46.61
N ASN A 676 13.61 -12.26 45.94
CA ASN A 676 14.33 -13.53 45.92
C ASN A 676 15.59 -13.52 45.06
N ARG A 677 15.64 -12.71 43.99
CA ARG A 677 16.76 -12.69 43.05
C ARG A 677 17.76 -11.57 43.34
N PHE A 678 17.34 -10.53 44.05
CA PHE A 678 18.15 -9.33 44.27
C PHE A 678 18.24 -8.94 45.76
N ALA A 679 17.16 -8.50 46.41
CA ALA A 679 17.28 -7.89 47.73
C ALA A 679 17.81 -8.85 48.83
N ASP A 680 17.29 -10.09 48.90
CA ASP A 680 17.69 -11.08 49.91
C ASP A 680 19.09 -11.67 49.63
N PRO A 681 19.44 -12.13 48.40
CA PRO A 681 20.78 -12.69 48.12
C PRO A 681 21.95 -11.71 48.30
N TYR A 682 21.74 -10.42 48.00
CA TYR A 682 22.78 -9.39 48.17
C TYR A 682 22.77 -8.75 49.58
N GLY A 683 21.81 -9.11 50.43
CA GLY A 683 21.71 -8.60 51.81
C GLY A 683 21.35 -7.12 51.88
N TYR A 684 20.43 -6.67 51.02
CA TYR A 684 19.84 -5.33 51.05
C TYR A 684 18.59 -5.32 51.93
N TRP A 685 18.80 -5.57 53.23
CA TRP A 685 17.73 -5.81 54.20
C TRP A 685 16.75 -4.64 54.37
N ASP A 686 17.25 -3.41 54.25
CA ASP A 686 16.44 -2.18 54.26
C ASP A 686 15.47 -2.15 53.07
N ILE A 687 15.89 -2.66 51.90
CA ILE A 687 15.03 -2.80 50.72
C ILE A 687 14.09 -4.00 50.86
N CYS A 688 14.52 -5.11 51.46
CA CYS A 688 13.62 -6.23 51.78
C CYS A 688 12.42 -5.78 52.63
N LEU A 689 12.64 -4.92 53.62
CA LEU A 689 11.57 -4.35 54.44
C LEU A 689 10.64 -3.43 53.65
N GLN A 690 11.17 -2.66 52.69
CA GLN A 690 10.36 -1.86 51.76
C GLN A 690 9.51 -2.74 50.84
N ILE A 691 10.05 -3.85 50.37
CA ILE A 691 9.30 -4.84 49.58
C ILE A 691 8.17 -5.43 50.43
N PHE A 692 8.41 -5.79 51.69
CA PHE A 692 7.35 -6.28 52.57
C PHE A 692 6.27 -5.24 52.82
N GLN A 693 6.62 -3.96 52.96
CA GLN A 693 5.65 -2.88 53.06
C GLN A 693 4.81 -2.74 51.79
N GLY A 694 5.47 -2.69 50.62
CA GLY A 694 4.79 -2.55 49.33
C GLY A 694 3.90 -3.74 48.97
N ALA A 695 4.27 -4.95 49.43
CA ALA A 695 3.51 -6.18 49.21
C ALA A 695 2.44 -6.45 50.28
N ASP A 696 2.28 -5.57 51.28
CA ASP A 696 1.44 -5.77 52.46
C ASP A 696 1.66 -7.17 53.12
N TYR A 697 2.94 -7.52 53.30
CA TYR A 697 3.35 -8.84 53.79
C TYR A 697 3.26 -8.93 55.31
N HIS A 698 2.57 -9.95 55.82
CA HIS A 698 2.25 -10.13 57.24
C HIS A 698 3.06 -11.26 57.93
N GLY A 699 4.11 -11.78 57.29
CA GLY A 699 4.91 -12.87 57.84
C GLY A 699 5.85 -12.42 58.96
N THR A 700 5.37 -12.45 60.21
CA THR A 700 6.11 -11.96 61.39
C THR A 700 7.48 -12.59 61.57
N HIS A 701 7.62 -13.91 61.35
CA HIS A 701 8.90 -14.61 61.50
C HIS A 701 9.95 -14.12 60.49
N GLU A 702 9.56 -13.95 59.23
CA GLU A 702 10.46 -13.55 58.16
C GLU A 702 10.86 -12.07 58.28
N ILE A 703 9.91 -11.20 58.64
CA ILE A 703 10.18 -9.79 58.95
C ILE A 703 11.21 -9.70 60.09
N LYS A 704 11.01 -10.47 61.17
CA LYS A 704 11.93 -10.52 62.30
C LYS A 704 13.32 -11.02 61.89
N ARG A 705 13.40 -12.04 61.03
CA ARG A 705 14.65 -12.56 60.47
C ARG A 705 15.42 -11.48 59.71
N VAL A 706 14.74 -10.71 58.87
CA VAL A 706 15.34 -9.62 58.10
C VAL A 706 15.86 -8.50 59.02
N TRP A 707 15.11 -8.13 60.06
CA TRP A 707 15.58 -7.17 61.06
C TRP A 707 16.80 -7.66 61.84
N GLN A 708 16.86 -8.95 62.19
CA GLN A 708 18.04 -9.56 62.83
C GLN A 708 19.26 -9.55 61.89
N ALA A 709 19.06 -9.88 60.61
CA ALA A 709 20.12 -9.86 59.61
C ALA A 709 20.62 -8.43 59.33
N LEU A 710 19.72 -7.44 59.31
CA LEU A 710 20.07 -6.02 59.22
C LEU A 710 20.90 -5.58 60.43
N LEU A 711 20.47 -5.93 61.64
CA LEU A 711 21.18 -5.59 62.88
C LEU A 711 22.60 -6.18 62.88
N GLN A 712 22.75 -7.45 62.53
CA GLN A 712 24.06 -8.10 62.44
C GLN A 712 24.95 -7.41 61.41
N LYS A 713 24.43 -7.11 60.22
CA LYS A 713 25.17 -6.41 59.17
C LYS A 713 25.66 -5.03 59.63
N LEU A 714 24.79 -4.24 60.26
CA LEU A 714 25.16 -2.91 60.78
C LEU A 714 26.23 -3.01 61.88
N HIS A 715 26.15 -4.03 62.73
CA HIS A 715 27.16 -4.31 63.74
C HIS A 715 28.51 -4.64 63.09
N ASP A 716 28.55 -5.59 62.16
CA ASP A 716 29.77 -6.03 61.48
C ASP A 716 30.44 -4.88 60.69
N GLU A 717 29.64 -4.04 60.01
CA GLU A 717 30.13 -2.87 59.28
C GLU A 717 30.69 -1.78 60.20
N ALA A 718 30.09 -1.60 61.39
CA ALA A 718 30.57 -0.65 62.37
C ALA A 718 31.80 -1.15 63.13
N ASP A 719 31.88 -2.45 63.44
CA ASP A 719 33.05 -3.06 64.11
C ASP A 719 34.30 -3.04 63.19
N ALA A 720 34.09 -3.13 61.88
CA ALA A 720 35.14 -2.98 60.88
C ALA A 720 35.71 -1.55 60.77
N ASP A 721 35.01 -0.52 61.26
CA ASP A 721 35.40 0.89 61.18
C ASP A 721 35.61 1.49 62.58
N PRO A 722 36.87 1.65 63.04
CA PRO A 722 37.19 2.16 64.39
C PRO A 722 36.69 3.58 64.67
N SER A 723 36.26 4.33 63.64
CA SER A 723 35.73 5.68 63.78
C SER A 723 34.25 5.74 64.16
N LYS A 724 33.54 4.60 64.13
CA LYS A 724 32.10 4.52 64.36
C LYS A 724 31.81 3.69 65.60
N TYR A 725 30.81 4.12 66.36
CA TYR A 725 30.28 3.31 67.47
C TYR A 725 29.11 2.46 66.95
N PRO A 726 29.13 1.12 67.10
CA PRO A 726 28.07 0.25 66.58
C PRO A 726 26.66 0.60 67.07
N HIS A 727 26.52 1.08 68.30
CA HIS A 727 25.23 1.47 68.86
C HIS A 727 24.66 2.76 68.24
N GLU A 728 25.51 3.71 67.81
CA GLU A 728 25.06 4.94 67.14
C GLU A 728 24.58 4.63 65.71
N VAL A 729 25.33 3.80 64.97
CA VAL A 729 24.96 3.37 63.61
C VAL A 729 23.65 2.60 63.62
N VAL A 730 23.49 1.64 64.53
CA VAL A 730 22.24 0.88 64.70
C VAL A 730 21.09 1.80 65.12
N SER A 731 21.32 2.70 66.07
CA SER A 731 20.31 3.68 66.52
C SER A 731 19.83 4.55 65.35
N ASP A 732 20.75 5.10 64.57
CA ASP A 732 20.42 6.00 63.48
C ASP A 732 19.62 5.28 62.39
N GLU A 733 20.01 4.05 62.02
CA GLU A 733 19.30 3.27 61.00
C GLU A 733 17.90 2.85 61.45
N PHE A 734 17.75 2.32 62.67
CA PHE A 734 16.43 1.96 63.21
C PHE A 734 15.51 3.18 63.39
N ARG A 735 16.08 4.35 63.74
CA ARG A 735 15.34 5.61 63.77
C ARG A 735 14.84 6.00 62.38
N ASN A 736 15.73 5.97 61.38
CA ASN A 736 15.41 6.34 60.00
C ASN A 736 14.36 5.41 59.40
N LEU A 737 14.52 4.10 59.56
CA LEU A 737 13.56 3.11 59.07
C LEU A 737 12.23 3.18 59.81
N GLY A 738 12.24 3.40 61.12
CA GLY A 738 11.01 3.60 61.90
C GLY A 738 10.19 4.81 61.44
N GLN A 739 10.88 5.92 61.10
CA GLN A 739 10.23 7.10 60.49
C GLN A 739 9.73 6.80 59.07
N ARG A 740 10.52 6.09 58.25
CA ARG A 740 10.17 5.74 56.86
C ARG A 740 8.94 4.83 56.79
N PHE A 741 8.89 3.79 57.63
CA PHE A 741 7.77 2.84 57.67
C PHE A 741 6.53 3.36 58.40
N SER A 742 6.56 4.62 58.88
CA SER A 742 5.43 5.30 59.52
C SER A 742 4.76 4.49 60.63
N LEU A 743 5.52 3.63 61.33
CA LEU A 743 5.03 2.69 62.35
C LEU A 743 3.97 1.69 61.85
N SER A 744 4.07 1.20 60.61
CA SER A 744 3.32 0.00 60.21
C SER A 744 3.53 -1.09 61.26
N GLU A 745 2.47 -1.49 61.96
CA GLU A 745 2.54 -2.42 63.10
C GLU A 745 3.12 -3.78 62.70
N TYR A 746 3.06 -4.12 61.41
CA TYR A 746 3.58 -5.37 60.86
C TYR A 746 5.05 -5.27 60.43
N ILE A 747 5.46 -4.18 59.78
CA ILE A 747 6.83 -4.02 59.25
C ILE A 747 7.80 -3.50 60.31
N PHE A 748 7.33 -2.59 61.18
CA PHE A 748 8.09 -2.05 62.30
C PHE A 748 7.42 -2.42 63.65
N PRO A 749 7.34 -3.72 64.01
CA PRO A 749 6.64 -4.18 65.21
C PRO A 749 7.43 -3.84 66.49
N PRO A 750 7.03 -2.85 67.30
CA PRO A 750 7.84 -2.43 68.45
C PRO A 750 7.95 -3.54 69.51
N GLU A 751 6.93 -4.40 69.63
CA GLU A 751 6.90 -5.56 70.54
C GLU A 751 8.01 -6.59 70.23
N ASP A 752 8.50 -6.67 68.99
CA ASP A 752 9.60 -7.55 68.60
C ASP A 752 10.94 -6.81 68.51
N LEU A 753 10.93 -5.57 67.99
CA LEU A 753 12.15 -4.79 67.74
C LEU A 753 12.76 -4.20 69.03
N VAL A 754 11.94 -3.78 69.99
CA VAL A 754 12.45 -3.26 71.28
C VAL A 754 13.18 -4.36 72.05
N PRO A 755 12.63 -5.57 72.27
CA PRO A 755 13.39 -6.65 72.87
C PRO A 755 14.65 -7.00 72.09
N MET A 756 14.59 -7.03 70.74
CA MET A 756 15.75 -7.33 69.90
C MET A 756 16.91 -6.37 70.12
N LEU A 757 16.66 -5.06 70.10
CA LEU A 757 17.70 -4.05 70.34
C LEU A 757 18.17 -4.00 71.79
N GLU A 758 17.28 -4.22 72.75
CA GLU A 758 17.66 -4.28 74.16
C GLU A 758 18.61 -5.47 74.43
N VAL A 759 18.31 -6.66 73.87
CA VAL A 759 19.19 -7.85 73.95
C VAL A 759 20.55 -7.52 73.37
N TYR A 760 20.57 -7.00 72.14
CA TYR A 760 21.80 -6.58 71.46
C TYR A 760 22.60 -5.57 72.29
N ALA A 761 21.93 -4.61 72.92
CA ALA A 761 22.57 -3.60 73.74
C ALA A 761 23.14 -4.17 75.06
N VAL A 762 22.67 -5.32 75.56
CA VAL A 762 23.27 -5.98 76.73
C VAL A 762 24.50 -6.78 76.31
N GLU A 763 24.43 -7.45 75.17
CA GLU A 763 25.48 -8.36 74.70
C GLU A 763 26.70 -7.62 74.12
N ASN A 764 26.47 -6.51 73.41
CA ASN A 764 27.51 -5.88 72.58
C ASN A 764 27.93 -4.46 73.03
N VAL A 765 27.22 -3.84 73.98
CA VAL A 765 27.56 -2.48 74.47
C VAL A 765 28.10 -2.56 75.89
N PRO A 766 29.31 -2.02 76.17
CA PRO A 766 29.86 -2.01 77.52
C PRO A 766 28.96 -1.27 78.51
N ASP A 767 28.72 -1.87 79.68
CA ASP A 767 27.81 -1.34 80.72
C ASP A 767 28.28 0.03 81.30
N THR A 768 29.53 0.42 81.02
CA THR A 768 30.14 1.69 81.43
C THR A 768 29.57 2.93 80.74
N MET A 769 28.90 2.80 79.59
CA MET A 769 28.37 3.97 78.87
C MET A 769 27.07 4.53 79.49
N HIS A 770 26.34 3.74 80.31
CA HIS A 770 25.09 4.13 80.98
C HIS A 770 24.05 4.86 80.10
N THR A 771 24.03 4.59 78.80
CA THR A 771 23.16 5.25 77.82
C THR A 771 21.81 4.54 77.67
N SER A 772 20.71 5.28 77.77
CA SER A 772 19.35 4.83 77.39
C SER A 772 19.09 5.08 75.90
N TRP A 773 19.98 4.59 75.04
CA TRP A 773 19.92 4.84 73.60
C TRP A 773 18.79 4.06 72.93
N VAL A 774 18.54 2.79 73.28
CA VAL A 774 17.47 1.97 72.67
C VAL A 774 16.10 2.63 72.83
N PRO A 775 15.67 3.03 74.04
CA PRO A 775 14.39 3.74 74.18
C PRO A 775 14.39 5.10 73.49
N GLN A 776 15.54 5.78 73.42
CA GLN A 776 15.65 7.05 72.70
C GLN A 776 15.42 6.85 71.19
N THR A 777 16.03 5.84 70.58
CA THR A 777 15.85 5.49 69.17
C THR A 777 14.38 5.32 68.82
N PHE A 778 13.64 4.52 69.59
CA PHE A 778 12.22 4.27 69.33
C PHE A 778 11.33 5.48 69.59
N LEU A 779 11.63 6.30 70.62
CA LEU A 779 10.93 7.57 70.84
C LEU A 779 11.16 8.55 69.68
N ASP A 780 12.40 8.64 69.17
CA ASP A 780 12.76 9.50 68.04
C ASP A 780 12.22 8.94 66.71
N ALA A 781 12.00 7.63 66.62
CA ALA A 781 11.30 6.98 65.50
C ALA A 781 9.78 7.23 65.51
N GLY A 782 9.22 7.75 66.61
CA GLY A 782 7.80 8.07 66.75
C GLY A 782 6.97 7.07 67.57
N VAL A 783 7.57 6.02 68.13
CA VAL A 783 6.86 5.05 68.99
C VAL A 783 6.33 5.76 70.23
N SER A 784 5.06 5.48 70.59
CA SER A 784 4.46 6.10 71.77
C SER A 784 5.19 5.68 73.05
N ALA A 785 5.46 6.65 73.93
CA ALA A 785 6.12 6.37 75.20
C ALA A 785 5.30 5.42 76.09
N GLU A 786 3.97 5.37 75.91
CA GLU A 786 3.09 4.41 76.59
C GLU A 786 3.40 2.97 76.15
N LEU A 787 3.41 2.72 74.84
CA LEU A 787 3.70 1.40 74.28
C LEU A 787 5.10 0.94 74.67
N LEU A 788 6.09 1.84 74.57
CA LEU A 788 7.47 1.54 74.92
C LEU A 788 7.63 1.19 76.41
N LEU A 789 6.99 1.95 77.31
CA LEU A 789 7.00 1.64 78.74
C LEU A 789 6.31 0.29 79.04
N ARG A 790 5.22 -0.03 78.33
CA ARG A 790 4.52 -1.31 78.44
C ARG A 790 5.39 -2.48 78.01
N ILE A 791 6.11 -2.35 76.89
CA ILE A 791 7.02 -3.40 76.40
C ILE A 791 8.14 -3.63 77.41
N ILE A 792 8.78 -2.56 77.89
CA ILE A 792 9.86 -2.66 78.88
C ILE A 792 9.35 -3.27 80.20
N ASP A 793 8.17 -2.86 80.70
CA ASP A 793 7.54 -3.47 81.89
C ASP A 793 7.24 -4.96 81.65
N GLY A 794 6.77 -5.31 80.45
CA GLY A 794 6.57 -6.70 80.04
C GLY A 794 7.86 -7.53 80.04
N MET A 795 8.93 -7.02 79.42
CA MET A 795 10.25 -7.67 79.41
C MET A 795 10.80 -7.88 80.83
N PHE A 796 10.60 -6.89 81.70
CA PHE A 796 11.04 -6.97 83.09
C PHE A 796 10.38 -8.11 83.87
N TYR A 797 9.12 -8.45 83.59
CA TYR A 797 8.42 -9.57 84.27
C TYR A 797 8.71 -10.94 83.67
N ARG A 798 9.01 -11.01 82.37
CA ARG A 798 9.30 -12.30 81.71
C ARG A 798 10.59 -12.95 82.24
N ASP A 799 11.53 -12.16 82.77
CA ASP A 799 12.79 -12.63 83.37
C ASP A 799 13.60 -13.55 82.41
N GLU A 800 13.49 -13.29 81.11
CA GLU A 800 14.16 -14.03 80.04
C GLU A 800 15.63 -13.59 79.91
N VAL A 801 16.51 -14.52 79.54
CA VAL A 801 17.94 -14.23 79.26
C VAL A 801 18.03 -13.26 78.07
N PRO A 802 18.85 -12.18 78.11
CA PRO A 802 19.90 -11.84 79.08
C PRO A 802 19.44 -10.97 80.26
N PHE A 803 18.14 -10.71 80.43
CA PHE A 803 17.57 -9.82 81.45
C PHE A 803 17.20 -10.53 82.75
N ASN A 804 18.07 -11.40 83.27
CA ASN A 804 17.92 -11.99 84.59
C ASN A 804 18.89 -11.33 85.61
N GLY A 805 18.57 -11.41 86.90
CA GLY A 805 19.43 -10.90 87.97
C GLY A 805 19.77 -9.40 87.84
N SER A 806 21.07 -9.06 87.81
CA SER A 806 21.54 -7.66 87.79
C SER A 806 21.23 -6.94 86.47
N ASN A 807 21.07 -7.66 85.36
CA ASN A 807 20.83 -7.05 84.04
C ASN A 807 19.44 -6.39 83.94
N ARG A 808 18.50 -6.76 84.82
CA ARG A 808 17.17 -6.11 84.92
C ARG A 808 17.25 -4.65 85.32
N LYS A 809 18.34 -4.24 85.97
CA LYS A 809 18.56 -2.84 86.36
C LYS A 809 18.68 -1.93 85.14
N LYS A 810 19.13 -2.46 83.99
CA LYS A 810 19.16 -1.74 82.72
C LYS A 810 17.75 -1.41 82.22
N LEU A 811 16.85 -2.39 82.20
CA LEU A 811 15.43 -2.17 81.85
C LEU A 811 14.76 -1.13 82.76
N VAL A 812 15.12 -1.12 84.06
CA VAL A 812 14.64 -0.08 85.00
C VAL A 812 15.17 1.30 84.62
N ARG A 813 16.46 1.43 84.27
CA ARG A 813 17.06 2.69 83.81
C ARG A 813 16.33 3.22 82.57
N ASP A 814 16.06 2.33 81.62
CA ASP A 814 15.38 2.63 80.37
C ASP A 814 13.91 3.00 80.58
N ALA A 815 13.20 2.29 81.46
CA ALA A 815 11.84 2.65 81.87
C ALA A 815 11.76 4.01 82.57
N VAL A 816 12.71 4.34 83.45
CA VAL A 816 12.81 5.66 84.10
C VAL A 816 13.05 6.76 83.06
N TYR A 817 13.92 6.51 82.08
CA TYR A 817 14.19 7.45 80.99
C TYR A 817 12.94 7.71 80.13
N VAL A 818 12.21 6.66 79.74
CA VAL A 818 10.95 6.78 78.97
C VAL A 818 9.90 7.54 79.77
N ALA A 819 9.72 7.21 81.05
CA ALA A 819 8.76 7.90 81.92
C ALA A 819 9.09 9.39 82.11
N GLU A 820 10.38 9.73 82.29
CA GLU A 820 10.86 11.11 82.39
C GLU A 820 10.60 11.89 81.10
N LYS A 821 10.91 11.31 79.93
CA LYS A 821 10.68 11.92 78.62
C LYS A 821 9.18 12.10 78.34
N TRP A 822 8.36 11.11 78.67
CA TRP A 822 6.91 11.18 78.51
C TRP A 822 6.31 12.28 79.38
N PHE A 823 6.71 12.34 80.66
CA PHE A 823 6.27 13.35 81.60
C PHE A 823 6.69 14.77 81.16
N ARG A 824 7.95 14.96 80.74
CA ARG A 824 8.43 16.25 80.23
C ARG A 824 7.73 16.68 78.93
N SER A 825 7.45 15.73 78.04
CA SER A 825 6.68 15.99 76.81
C SER A 825 5.24 16.42 77.14
N ALA A 826 4.58 15.73 78.08
CA ALA A 826 3.25 16.08 78.56
C ALA A 826 3.22 17.47 79.22
N LEU A 827 4.23 17.79 80.04
CA LEU A 827 4.42 19.12 80.63
C LEU A 827 4.58 20.23 79.58
N LYS A 828 5.41 20.01 78.54
CA LYS A 828 5.59 20.98 77.44
C LYS A 828 4.29 21.21 76.66
N LYS A 829 3.48 20.17 76.45
CA LYS A 829 2.15 20.30 75.83
C LYS A 829 1.21 21.12 76.73
N ARG A 830 1.19 20.87 78.04
CA ARG A 830 0.43 21.66 79.04
C ARG A 830 0.79 23.15 79.02
N THR A 831 2.07 23.51 78.86
CA THR A 831 2.48 24.93 78.80
C THR A 831 1.97 25.66 77.55
N LYS A 832 1.80 24.96 76.42
CA LYS A 832 1.21 25.55 75.20
C LYS A 832 -0.30 25.73 75.33
N THR A 833 -1.00 24.79 75.97
CA THR A 833 -2.47 24.87 76.15
C THR A 833 -2.87 25.95 77.17
N ASN A 834 -2.05 26.23 78.19
CA ASN A 834 -2.33 27.28 79.18
C ASN A 834 -2.35 28.73 78.63
N LEU A 835 -1.92 29.00 77.40
CA LEU A 835 -2.15 30.31 76.75
C LEU A 835 -3.63 30.53 76.35
N PHE A 836 -4.43 29.47 76.29
CA PHE A 836 -5.86 29.50 76.00
C PHE A 836 -6.60 28.76 77.13
N GLY A 837 -6.91 29.49 78.20
CA GLY A 837 -7.35 28.96 79.50
C GLY A 837 -8.20 27.69 79.46
N GLY A 838 -7.63 26.58 79.95
CA GLY A 838 -8.30 25.31 80.19
C GLY A 838 -7.74 24.66 81.46
N GLY A 839 -8.61 24.05 82.26
CA GLY A 839 -8.36 23.61 83.64
C GLY A 839 -7.35 22.47 83.83
N ASP A 840 -7.13 22.15 85.10
CA ASP A 840 -5.97 21.47 85.70
C ASP A 840 -5.85 19.94 85.46
N GLN A 841 -6.10 19.48 84.23
CA GLN A 841 -5.83 18.10 83.83
C GLN A 841 -4.59 18.06 82.92
N ILE A 842 -3.69 17.08 83.12
CA ILE A 842 -2.63 16.77 82.15
C ILE A 842 -3.32 16.19 80.91
N GLU A 843 -3.89 17.05 80.07
CA GLU A 843 -4.43 16.64 78.77
C GLU A 843 -3.28 16.42 77.80
N GLY A 844 -3.17 15.18 77.31
CA GLY A 844 -2.07 14.72 76.46
C GLY A 844 -1.80 13.22 76.51
N GLY A 845 -2.72 12.41 77.05
CA GLY A 845 -2.60 10.95 77.10
C GLY A 845 -1.66 10.39 78.17
N PHE A 846 -1.06 11.22 79.04
CA PHE A 846 -0.15 10.74 80.09
C PHE A 846 -0.91 10.01 81.21
N LYS A 847 -0.67 8.71 81.36
CA LYS A 847 -1.34 7.86 82.37
C LYS A 847 -0.63 7.92 83.72
N ARG A 848 -0.82 9.02 84.47
CA ARG A 848 -0.17 9.28 85.77
C ARG A 848 -0.20 8.06 86.70
N GLN A 849 -1.36 7.46 86.92
CA GLN A 849 -1.50 6.34 87.84
C GLN A 849 -0.70 5.11 87.38
N TYR A 850 -0.71 4.80 86.08
CA TYR A 850 0.02 3.68 85.49
C TYR A 850 1.54 3.86 85.58
N VAL A 851 2.03 5.08 85.32
CA VAL A 851 3.47 5.38 85.40
C VAL A 851 3.96 5.33 86.84
N VAL A 852 3.19 5.89 87.80
CA VAL A 852 3.55 5.85 89.23
C VAL A 852 3.59 4.41 89.74
N THR A 853 2.56 3.60 89.47
CA THR A 853 2.54 2.20 89.92
C THR A 853 3.65 1.38 89.28
N THR A 854 4.02 1.66 88.04
CA THR A 854 5.13 0.98 87.35
C THR A 854 6.48 1.35 87.95
N LEU A 855 6.76 2.64 88.16
CA LEU A 855 8.02 3.10 88.73
C LEU A 855 8.18 2.71 90.22
N GLU A 856 7.10 2.69 91.01
CA GLU A 856 7.15 2.24 92.41
C GLU A 856 7.57 0.77 92.53
N ARG A 857 7.14 -0.08 91.57
CA ARG A 857 7.50 -1.51 91.54
C ARG A 857 9.00 -1.73 91.33
N TYR A 858 9.68 -0.86 90.59
CA TYR A 858 11.12 -0.98 90.33
C TYR A 858 12.02 -0.60 91.53
N LYS A 859 11.48 0.11 92.53
CA LYS A 859 12.24 0.59 93.70
C LYS A 859 12.89 -0.54 94.51
N SER A 860 12.25 -1.71 94.57
CA SER A 860 12.70 -2.85 95.35
C SER A 860 13.95 -3.55 94.79
N ILE A 861 14.27 -3.36 93.50
CA ILE A 861 15.38 -4.05 92.83
C ILE A 861 16.69 -3.25 92.87
N LEU A 862 16.62 -1.92 92.98
CA LEU A 862 17.79 -1.02 92.98
C LEU A 862 18.49 -1.02 94.35
N THR A 863 19.07 -2.12 94.82
CA THR A 863 19.59 -2.26 96.21
C THR A 863 21.09 -2.05 96.40
N GLY A 864 21.88 -1.94 95.34
CA GLY A 864 23.35 -1.80 95.40
C GLY A 864 23.86 -0.35 95.42
N PRO A 865 25.12 -0.11 95.85
CA PRO A 865 25.75 1.22 95.86
C PRO A 865 25.96 1.80 94.45
N SER A 866 26.09 0.96 93.43
CA SER A 866 26.13 1.36 92.01
C SER A 866 24.80 1.93 91.49
N ASP A 867 23.71 1.71 92.22
CA ASP A 867 22.34 2.01 91.78
C ASP A 867 21.80 3.33 92.36
N GLU A 868 22.58 3.99 93.22
CA GLU A 868 22.16 5.18 93.98
C GLU A 868 21.73 6.33 93.07
N ALA A 869 22.45 6.57 91.97
CA ALA A 869 22.10 7.61 91.00
C ALA A 869 20.78 7.35 90.27
N ILE A 870 20.49 6.08 89.91
CA ILE A 870 19.23 5.71 89.25
C ILE A 870 18.08 5.77 90.25
N ARG A 871 18.31 5.32 91.49
CA ARG A 871 17.34 5.37 92.59
C ARG A 871 16.95 6.82 92.91
N GLU A 872 17.92 7.72 93.03
CA GLU A 872 17.68 9.15 93.26
C GLU A 872 16.89 9.77 92.10
N LYS A 873 17.26 9.44 90.86
CA LYS A 873 16.54 9.92 89.66
C LYS A 873 15.09 9.42 89.61
N LEU A 874 14.86 8.15 89.96
CA LEU A 874 13.52 7.56 90.05
C LEU A 874 12.68 8.21 91.16
N GLU A 875 13.27 8.44 92.35
CA GLU A 875 12.57 9.09 93.47
C GLU A 875 12.22 10.55 93.16
N ARG A 876 13.15 11.31 92.56
CA ARG A 876 12.87 12.68 92.09
C ARG A 876 11.74 12.69 91.07
N LEU A 877 11.77 11.80 90.08
CA LEU A 877 10.72 11.70 89.07
C LEU A 877 9.35 11.32 89.67
N LEU A 878 9.31 10.39 90.61
CA LEU A 878 8.08 10.02 91.34
C LEU A 878 7.51 11.20 92.15
N ILE A 879 8.37 11.98 92.81
CA ILE A 879 7.95 13.19 93.54
C ILE A 879 7.36 14.22 92.56
N GLU A 880 8.03 14.46 91.43
CA GLU A 880 7.55 15.39 90.40
C GLU A 880 6.21 14.96 89.79
N ILE A 881 6.06 13.69 89.44
CA ILE A 881 4.81 13.12 88.89
C ILE A 881 3.68 13.10 89.93
N LYS A 882 4.00 12.96 91.23
CA LYS A 882 3.00 13.01 92.31
C LYS A 882 2.58 14.43 92.68
N ARG A 883 3.43 15.43 92.43
CA ARG A 883 3.20 16.84 92.79
C ARG A 883 2.23 17.55 91.83
N ILE A 884 2.16 17.08 90.59
CA ILE A 884 1.12 17.42 89.60
C ILE A 884 0.03 16.38 89.73
#